data_AF-A0A0Q9LZ29-F1
#
_entry.id   AF-A0A0Q9LZ29-F1
#
_cell.length_a   1.000
_cell.length_b   1.000
_cell.length_c   1.000
_cell.angle_alpha   90.00
_cell.angle_beta   90.00
_cell.angle_gamma   90.00
#
_symmetry.space_group_name_H-M   'P 1'
#
loop_
_entity.id
_entity.type
_entity.pdbx_description
1 polymer ?
#
loop_
_entity_poly.entity_id
_entity_poly.type
_entity_poly.pdbx_seq_one_letter_code
_entity_poly.pdbx_strand_id
1 'polypeptide(L)'
;MRTKGLASAIGLMTVLLAVGAVGATLAAGWSFDDAVQAFVVSNTLIGVSFGLCGVLIAWHRPGSALGWMYAAGGLCQTLSALAAPLQEVLGDAGVPTWLLRLDGAVFQWAWPVNITLVPLSLLLLPDGRLASRRWRPVAATIAATCPLFVLEVGLDPGQPSGSPSPYGTLGARTYESLSWLWTVSEARWVLSVLVGIACLVVRYRAGPEVVRRQLFWLVAAAAVIGIAVTPWALVAGTPLAVLFTIPLLPAAVAAAVLRHQLLDIRLVVARGVTYALLSGLVLAMYAALVFVLTDVASALVVALLALPLRTRLQAAVDRLLYGDRGDPLRVASRVGRSLGISLQATLEEIRTTLRLPYVGVSGDGQGLAAGGTLEGPSVSLPLDGGELLVGLRRGETRLAPADERILRLLSGPLSTAVHATVLLEELQRSRERLVSTREHERRRLRRELHDGLGPLLTGVALSADTAANLAGGGPEDAVQQRLSEVRTGARSALAEVRRIVDDLGSPALDEQGLVAALRIRAGQLQRRADGQPLHTTLEAAELPALPPAVEQAVYRIATEALTNVVRHSRADSVVVRLGHDGAELHCEVLDNGASTEDWRPGVGIVGMQERVTELGGACEVGPGPGGGHVRVRVPTALA
;
A
#
# COMPACT_ATOMS: atom_id res chain seq x y z
N MET A 1 -4.43 22.43 38.70
CA MET A 1 -5.26 23.66 38.64
C MET A 1 -4.47 24.93 38.93
N ARG A 2 -3.65 25.01 40.00
CA ARG A 2 -2.87 26.21 40.36
C ARG A 2 -1.94 26.76 39.26
N THR A 3 -1.22 25.90 38.54
CA THR A 3 -0.29 26.31 37.46
C THR A 3 -0.98 26.88 36.23
N LYS A 4 -2.15 26.35 35.87
CA LYS A 4 -2.96 26.89 34.76
C LYS A 4 -3.51 28.27 35.11
N GLY A 5 -4.01 28.46 36.33
CA GLY A 5 -4.46 29.77 36.80
C GLY A 5 -3.35 30.83 36.75
N LEU A 6 -2.12 30.47 37.17
CA LEU A 6 -0.96 31.37 37.07
C LEU A 6 -0.63 31.72 35.62
N ALA A 7 -0.65 30.73 34.71
CA ALA A 7 -0.40 30.96 33.29
C ALA A 7 -1.47 31.88 32.66
N SER A 8 -2.77 31.68 32.97
CA SER A 8 -3.83 32.61 32.56
C SER A 8 -3.58 34.03 33.05
N ALA A 9 -3.20 34.18 34.33
CA ALA A 9 -3.01 35.49 34.94
C ALA A 9 -1.86 36.25 34.28
N ILE A 10 -0.75 35.57 33.98
CA ILE A 10 0.37 36.17 33.25
C ILE A 10 -0.07 36.56 31.83
N GLY A 11 -0.78 35.69 31.11
CA GLY A 11 -1.28 36.00 29.76
C GLY A 11 -2.24 37.17 29.73
N LEU A 12 -3.19 37.24 30.67
CA LEU A 12 -4.10 38.36 30.82
C LEU A 12 -3.34 39.65 31.13
N MET A 13 -2.36 39.61 32.03
CA MET A 13 -1.53 40.77 32.36
C MET A 13 -0.72 41.25 31.14
N THR A 14 -0.12 40.36 30.35
CA THR A 14 0.57 40.70 29.10
C THR A 14 -0.35 41.44 28.13
N VAL A 15 -1.59 40.97 27.95
CA VAL A 15 -2.57 41.64 27.07
C VAL A 15 -3.00 42.99 27.63
N LEU A 16 -3.25 43.08 28.93
CA LEU A 16 -3.61 44.35 29.59
C LEU A 16 -2.50 45.39 29.48
N LEU A 17 -1.23 45.00 29.66
CA LEU A 17 -0.09 45.90 29.48
C LEU A 17 0.06 46.35 28.02
N ALA A 18 -0.18 45.46 27.05
CA ALA A 18 -0.17 45.83 25.63
C ALA A 18 -1.28 46.84 25.29
N VAL A 19 -2.50 46.64 25.80
CA VAL A 19 -3.61 47.61 25.66
C VAL A 19 -3.28 48.92 26.37
N GLY A 20 -2.68 48.84 27.55
CA GLY A 20 -2.19 49.99 28.30
C GLY A 20 -1.15 50.79 27.50
N ALA A 21 -0.21 50.12 26.83
CA ALA A 21 0.80 50.77 26.00
C ALA A 21 0.15 51.58 24.87
N VAL A 22 -0.83 51.00 24.17
CA VAL A 22 -1.61 51.73 23.14
C VAL A 22 -2.35 52.92 23.74
N GLY A 23 -3.00 52.74 24.89
CA GLY A 23 -3.69 53.83 25.59
C GLY A 23 -2.75 54.97 26.01
N ALA A 24 -1.56 54.64 26.52
CA ALA A 24 -0.54 55.61 26.89
C ALA A 24 0.03 56.34 25.66
N THR A 25 0.26 55.64 24.54
CA THR A 25 0.68 56.28 23.27
C THR A 25 -0.35 57.29 22.78
N LEU A 26 -1.64 56.96 22.84
CA LEU A 26 -2.72 57.88 22.48
C LEU A 26 -2.80 59.07 23.44
N ALA A 27 -2.60 58.84 24.74
CA ALA A 27 -2.61 59.89 25.76
C ALA A 27 -1.41 60.84 25.63
N ALA A 28 -0.24 60.33 25.22
CA ALA A 28 0.95 61.12 24.90
C ALA A 28 0.82 61.90 23.58
N GLY A 29 -0.24 61.67 22.79
CA GLY A 29 -0.42 62.32 21.49
C GLY A 29 0.59 61.87 20.42
N TRP A 30 1.25 60.74 20.63
CA TRP A 30 2.28 60.22 19.72
C TRP A 30 1.67 59.75 18.39
N SER A 31 2.37 60.06 17.30
CA SER A 31 2.05 59.48 16.00
C SER A 31 2.47 58.01 15.92
N PHE A 32 2.03 57.32 14.87
CA PHE A 32 2.49 55.94 14.63
C PHE A 32 4.00 55.87 14.41
N ASP A 33 4.61 56.88 13.78
CA ASP A 33 6.05 56.91 13.57
C ASP A 33 6.80 57.06 14.90
N ASP A 34 6.34 57.96 15.78
CA ASP A 34 6.90 58.13 17.13
C ASP A 34 6.83 56.83 17.93
N ALA A 35 5.70 56.12 17.86
CA ALA A 35 5.52 54.82 18.51
C ALA A 35 6.44 53.71 17.94
N VAL A 36 6.82 53.79 16.66
CA VAL A 36 7.79 52.89 16.03
C VAL A 36 9.21 53.24 16.48
N GLN A 37 9.59 54.52 16.43
CA GLN A 37 10.92 55.00 16.82
C GLN A 37 11.19 54.80 18.32
N ALA A 38 10.17 54.95 19.16
CA ALA A 38 10.23 54.69 20.61
C ALA A 38 10.12 53.19 20.95
N PHE A 39 10.15 52.29 19.96
CA PHE A 39 10.07 50.84 20.11
C PHE A 39 8.76 50.31 20.72
N VAL A 40 7.71 51.11 20.88
CA VAL A 40 6.42 50.68 21.46
C VAL A 40 5.79 49.57 20.62
N VAL A 41 5.77 49.75 19.30
CA VAL A 41 5.21 48.75 18.37
C VAL A 41 5.99 47.44 18.44
N SER A 42 7.32 47.52 18.36
CA SER A 42 8.23 46.37 18.41
C SER A 42 8.13 45.62 19.73
N ASN A 43 8.16 46.34 20.86
CA ASN A 43 8.10 45.78 22.20
C ASN A 43 6.74 45.14 22.50
N THR A 44 5.65 45.75 22.03
CA THR A 44 4.30 45.17 22.14
C THR A 44 4.22 43.87 21.35
N LEU A 45 4.74 43.85 20.11
CA LEU A 45 4.69 42.67 19.26
C LEU A 45 5.55 41.51 19.79
N ILE A 46 6.78 41.79 20.22
CA ILE A 46 7.64 40.82 20.91
C ILE A 46 6.93 40.32 22.18
N GLY A 47 6.43 41.24 23.00
CA GLY A 47 5.85 40.93 24.30
C GLY A 47 4.62 40.03 24.21
N VAL A 48 3.68 40.38 23.34
CA VAL A 48 2.46 39.59 23.12
C VAL A 48 2.79 38.24 22.48
N SER A 49 3.69 38.19 21.49
CA SER A 49 4.03 36.93 20.82
C SER A 49 4.74 35.94 21.76
N PHE A 50 5.75 36.38 22.50
CA PHE A 50 6.44 35.55 23.49
C PHE A 50 5.51 35.20 24.67
N GLY A 51 4.75 36.17 25.18
CA GLY A 51 3.86 35.98 26.32
C GLY A 51 2.77 34.96 26.05
N LEU A 52 2.02 35.12 24.94
CA LEU A 52 0.95 34.18 24.58
C LEU A 52 1.50 32.80 24.23
N CYS A 53 2.59 32.71 23.45
CA CYS A 53 3.22 31.42 23.15
C CYS A 53 3.74 30.74 24.43
N GLY A 54 4.36 31.49 25.33
CA GLY A 54 4.86 30.99 26.61
C GLY A 54 3.75 30.48 27.52
N VAL A 55 2.66 31.23 27.65
CA VAL A 55 1.47 30.83 28.41
C VAL A 55 0.84 29.57 27.82
N LEU A 56 0.70 29.48 26.50
CA LEU A 56 0.20 28.29 25.82
C LEU A 56 1.08 27.06 26.09
N ILE A 57 2.40 27.23 26.05
CA ILE A 57 3.36 26.16 26.39
C ILE A 57 3.23 25.79 27.87
N ALA A 58 3.25 26.74 28.79
CA ALA A 58 3.15 26.50 30.24
C ALA A 58 1.81 25.85 30.63
N TRP A 59 0.73 26.18 29.93
CA TRP A 59 -0.60 25.60 30.14
C TRP A 59 -0.66 24.10 29.84
N HIS A 60 -0.08 23.69 28.71
CA HIS A 60 -0.12 22.31 28.22
C HIS A 60 1.07 21.48 28.70
N ARG A 61 2.21 22.13 28.99
CA ARG A 61 3.48 21.54 29.42
C ARG A 61 4.03 22.30 30.65
N PRO A 62 3.38 22.23 31.82
CA PRO A 62 3.76 23.02 33.00
C PRO A 62 5.15 22.71 33.54
N GLY A 63 5.72 21.53 33.24
CA GLY A 63 7.09 21.16 33.58
C GLY A 63 8.16 21.65 32.61
N SER A 64 7.80 22.35 31.53
CA SER A 64 8.74 22.93 30.57
C SER A 64 9.20 24.30 31.02
N ALA A 65 10.51 24.46 31.27
CA ALA A 65 11.09 25.76 31.61
C ALA A 65 10.89 26.82 30.51
N LEU A 66 10.86 26.38 29.24
CA LEU A 66 10.66 27.25 28.08
C LEU A 66 9.35 28.04 28.15
N GLY A 67 8.25 27.40 28.55
CA GLY A 67 6.94 28.07 28.61
C GLY A 67 6.93 29.22 29.62
N TRP A 68 7.47 28.99 30.81
CA TRP A 68 7.56 30.01 31.85
C TRP A 68 8.54 31.12 31.52
N MET A 69 9.69 30.79 30.90
CA MET A 69 10.63 31.80 30.42
C MET A 69 9.99 32.72 29.38
N TYR A 70 9.28 32.15 28.39
CA TYR A 70 8.61 32.91 27.33
C TYR A 70 7.47 33.78 27.89
N ALA A 71 6.71 33.25 28.86
CA ALA A 71 5.66 34.01 29.53
C ALA A 71 6.24 35.22 30.30
N ALA A 72 7.34 35.00 31.04
CA ALA A 72 8.03 36.06 31.78
C ALA A 72 8.68 37.10 30.85
N GLY A 73 9.40 36.65 29.80
CA GLY A 73 10.00 37.53 28.81
C GLY A 73 8.97 38.36 28.04
N GLY A 74 7.83 37.75 27.69
CA GLY A 74 6.71 38.45 27.07
C GLY A 74 6.13 39.55 27.96
N LEU A 75 5.90 39.24 29.24
CA LEU A 75 5.44 40.20 30.25
C LEU A 75 6.42 41.37 30.41
N CYS A 76 7.71 41.08 30.55
CA CYS A 76 8.76 42.11 30.64
C CYS A 76 8.74 43.03 29.41
N GLN A 77 8.65 42.47 28.19
CA GLN A 77 8.68 43.31 26.99
C GLN A 77 7.40 44.16 26.84
N THR A 78 6.21 43.65 27.19
CA THR A 78 5.00 44.47 27.19
C THR A 78 5.05 45.58 28.24
N LEU A 79 5.73 45.35 29.36
CA LEU A 79 5.95 46.38 30.37
C LEU A 79 6.87 47.49 29.85
N SER A 80 7.92 47.14 29.09
CA SER A 80 8.76 48.12 28.40
C SER A 80 8.02 48.88 27.31
N ALA A 81 7.10 48.22 26.58
CA ALA A 81 6.26 48.89 25.60
C ALA A 81 5.36 49.97 26.23
N LEU A 82 4.83 49.70 27.43
CA LEU A 82 4.03 50.67 28.19
C LEU A 82 4.88 51.80 28.76
N ALA A 83 6.07 51.49 29.28
CA ALA A 83 6.93 52.47 29.96
C ALA A 83 7.29 53.66 29.06
N ALA A 84 7.64 53.42 27.79
CA ALA A 84 8.05 54.50 26.88
C ALA A 84 7.04 55.68 26.78
N PRO A 85 5.78 55.48 26.35
CA PRO A 85 4.80 56.57 26.29
C PRO A 85 4.33 57.01 27.69
N LEU A 86 4.34 56.10 28.67
CA LEU A 86 3.96 56.44 30.05
C LEU A 86 4.93 57.47 30.65
N GLN A 87 6.21 57.37 30.33
CA GLN A 87 7.23 58.32 30.78
C GLN A 87 6.92 59.76 30.35
N GLU A 88 6.42 59.97 29.14
CA GLU A 88 6.04 61.29 28.63
C GLU A 88 4.78 61.81 29.31
N VAL A 89 3.74 60.98 29.43
CA VAL A 89 2.50 61.31 30.14
C VAL A 89 2.77 61.68 31.61
N LEU A 90 3.65 60.93 32.29
CA LEU A 90 4.05 61.21 33.67
C LEU A 90 4.92 62.48 33.77
N GLY A 91 5.75 62.74 32.76
CA GLY A 91 6.55 63.95 32.66
C GLY A 91 5.68 65.20 32.56
N ASP A 92 4.70 65.18 31.66
CA ASP A 92 3.73 66.27 31.46
C ASP A 92 2.86 66.49 32.70
N ALA A 93 2.54 65.42 33.43
CA ALA A 93 1.81 65.50 34.70
C ALA A 93 2.66 66.03 35.88
N GLY A 94 3.95 66.32 35.68
CA GLY A 94 4.83 66.88 36.71
C GLY A 94 5.17 65.91 37.85
N VAL A 95 5.19 64.60 37.58
CA VAL A 95 5.46 63.55 38.56
C VAL A 95 6.92 63.63 39.07
N PRO A 96 7.21 63.28 40.35
CA PRO A 96 8.57 63.35 40.89
C PRO A 96 9.61 62.58 40.05
N THR A 97 10.83 63.13 39.93
CA THR A 97 11.91 62.57 39.10
C THR A 97 12.28 61.12 39.44
N TRP A 98 12.13 60.69 40.71
CA TRP A 98 12.42 59.32 41.10
C TRP A 98 11.44 58.30 40.48
N LEU A 99 10.18 58.71 40.25
CA LEU A 99 9.16 57.89 39.58
C LEU A 99 9.47 57.77 38.09
N LEU A 100 9.85 58.88 37.44
CA LEU A 100 10.28 58.87 36.04
C LEU A 100 11.53 58.00 35.82
N ARG A 101 12.49 58.03 36.77
CA ARG A 101 13.67 57.15 36.74
C ARG A 101 13.31 55.68 36.94
N LEU A 102 12.32 55.40 37.80
CA LEU A 102 11.84 54.03 38.02
C LEU A 102 11.20 53.46 36.74
N ASP A 103 10.36 54.26 36.07
CA ASP A 103 9.75 53.87 34.80
C ASP A 103 10.79 53.69 33.67
N GLY A 104 11.75 54.61 33.55
CA GLY A 104 12.88 54.46 32.64
C GLY A 104 13.73 53.22 32.93
N ALA A 105 13.94 52.85 34.21
CA ALA A 105 14.60 51.60 34.56
C ALA A 105 13.79 50.37 34.13
N VAL A 106 12.47 50.41 34.30
CA VAL A 106 11.55 49.36 33.84
C VAL A 106 11.63 49.18 32.31
N PHE A 107 11.66 50.28 31.56
CA PHE A 107 11.86 50.26 30.11
C PHE A 107 13.14 49.51 29.73
N GLN A 108 14.27 49.85 30.37
CA GLN A 108 15.59 49.31 30.04
C GLN A 108 15.78 47.85 30.48
N TRP A 109 15.25 47.45 31.63
CA TRP A 109 15.52 46.15 32.24
C TRP A 109 14.78 44.98 31.56
N ALA A 110 13.77 45.27 30.75
CA ALA A 110 13.03 44.26 29.99
C ALA A 110 13.83 43.63 28.85
N TRP A 111 14.66 44.42 28.17
CA TRP A 111 15.44 44.01 27.00
C TRP A 111 16.43 42.86 27.28
N PRO A 112 17.28 42.94 28.32
CA PRO A 112 18.23 41.87 28.62
C PRO A 112 17.58 40.50 28.86
N VAL A 113 16.34 40.48 29.38
CA VAL A 113 15.59 39.24 29.59
C VAL A 113 15.32 38.54 28.26
N ASN A 114 14.79 39.25 27.25
CA ASN A 114 14.50 38.65 25.93
C ASN A 114 15.75 38.36 25.10
N ILE A 115 16.77 39.23 25.18
CA ILE A 115 18.07 39.04 24.52
C ILE A 115 18.73 37.74 24.99
N THR A 116 18.64 37.43 26.29
CA THR A 116 19.17 36.21 26.89
C THR A 116 18.28 34.99 26.61
N LEU A 117 16.97 35.20 26.54
CA LEU A 117 15.98 34.15 26.38
C LEU A 117 16.10 33.43 25.04
N VAL A 118 16.42 34.14 23.95
CA VAL A 118 16.60 33.54 22.62
C VAL A 118 17.72 32.49 22.58
N PRO A 119 18.99 32.78 22.93
CA PRO A 119 20.05 31.77 22.92
C PRO A 119 19.81 30.67 23.97
N LEU A 120 19.22 31.00 25.13
CA LEU A 120 18.89 30.00 26.14
C LEU A 120 17.78 29.05 25.67
N SER A 121 16.83 29.53 24.86
CA SER A 121 15.76 28.69 24.32
C SER A 121 16.29 27.65 23.33
N LEU A 122 17.30 28.01 22.52
CA LEU A 122 17.99 27.10 21.62
C LEU A 122 18.64 25.93 22.38
N LEU A 123 19.19 26.17 23.58
CA LEU A 123 19.78 25.11 24.40
C LEU A 123 18.75 24.19 25.08
N LEU A 124 17.58 24.73 25.42
CA LEU A 124 16.54 24.01 26.14
C LEU A 124 15.60 23.23 25.22
N LEU A 125 15.53 23.59 23.93
CA LEU A 125 14.71 22.91 22.94
C LEU A 125 15.16 21.47 22.65
N PRO A 126 14.22 20.52 22.46
CA PRO A 126 12.77 20.71 22.41
C PRO A 126 12.06 20.54 23.77
N ASP A 127 12.66 19.84 24.73
CA ASP A 127 11.94 19.36 25.93
C ASP A 127 11.97 20.32 27.13
N GLY A 128 12.53 21.52 26.95
CA GLY A 128 12.74 22.48 28.04
C GLY A 128 13.87 22.08 28.99
N ARG A 129 14.79 21.21 28.54
CA ARG A 129 15.90 20.68 29.34
C ARG A 129 17.20 20.69 28.55
N LEU A 130 18.30 20.98 29.25
CA LEU A 130 19.65 20.91 28.69
C LEU A 130 19.99 19.50 28.21
N ALA A 131 20.74 19.40 27.12
CA ALA A 131 21.10 18.11 26.51
C ALA A 131 21.93 17.21 27.44
N SER A 132 22.77 17.78 28.29
CA SER A 132 23.52 17.05 29.31
C SER A 132 24.00 17.99 30.42
N ARG A 133 24.53 17.45 31.53
CA ARG A 133 25.13 18.26 32.61
C ARG A 133 26.29 19.14 32.14
N ARG A 134 26.97 18.78 31.04
CA ARG A 134 28.09 19.54 30.46
C ARG A 134 27.66 20.88 29.85
N TRP A 135 26.37 21.05 29.54
CA TRP A 135 25.81 22.30 29.01
C TRP A 135 25.40 23.30 30.09
N ARG A 136 25.44 22.92 31.37
CA ARG A 136 25.16 23.82 32.50
C ARG A 136 26.08 25.06 32.55
N PRO A 137 27.42 24.94 32.44
CA PRO A 137 28.29 26.10 32.41
C PRO A 137 27.96 27.01 31.23
N VAL A 138 27.69 26.46 30.05
CA VAL A 138 27.31 27.24 28.86
C VAL A 138 26.01 28.01 29.10
N ALA A 139 24.98 27.35 29.63
CA ALA A 139 23.71 27.99 29.96
C ALA A 139 23.88 29.08 31.04
N ALA A 140 24.77 28.87 32.01
CA ALA A 140 25.10 29.87 33.03
C ALA A 140 25.84 31.08 32.43
N THR A 141 26.80 30.85 31.52
CA THR A 141 27.48 31.93 30.78
C THR A 141 26.50 32.74 29.95
N ILE A 142 25.55 32.08 29.26
CA ILE A 142 24.48 32.76 28.53
C ILE A 142 23.56 33.51 29.50
N ALA A 143 23.18 32.92 30.63
CA ALA A 143 22.34 33.61 31.62
C ALA A 143 23.04 34.85 32.23
N ALA A 144 24.36 34.78 32.43
CA ALA A 144 25.17 35.89 32.93
C ALA A 144 25.23 37.10 31.98
N THR A 145 24.78 36.93 30.73
CA THR A 145 24.68 38.03 29.77
C THR A 145 23.59 39.04 30.13
N CYS A 146 22.54 38.60 30.80
CA CYS A 146 21.43 39.44 31.25
C CYS A 146 21.90 40.57 32.18
N PRO A 147 22.55 40.31 33.33
CA PRO A 147 23.00 41.38 34.22
C PRO A 147 24.12 42.25 33.61
N LEU A 148 24.97 41.70 32.74
CA LEU A 148 26.02 42.47 32.05
C LEU A 148 25.41 43.51 31.10
N PHE A 149 24.41 43.11 30.32
CA PHE A 149 23.71 44.03 29.42
C PHE A 149 22.91 45.10 30.19
N VAL A 150 22.34 44.77 31.36
CA VAL A 150 21.72 45.78 32.25
C VAL A 150 22.75 46.84 32.69
N LEU A 151 23.96 46.41 33.06
CA LEU A 151 25.03 47.34 33.46
C LEU A 151 25.45 48.24 32.29
N GLU A 152 25.59 47.68 31.09
CA GLU A 152 25.98 48.43 29.89
C GLU A 152 24.95 49.48 29.49
N VAL A 153 23.66 49.09 29.45
CA VAL A 153 22.55 50.01 29.14
C VAL A 153 22.33 51.04 30.24
N GLY A 154 22.49 50.65 31.51
CA GLY A 154 22.32 51.56 32.65
C GLY A 154 23.42 52.61 32.79
N LEU A 155 24.55 52.45 32.08
CA LEU A 155 25.67 53.39 32.02
C LEU A 155 25.56 54.38 30.84
N ASP A 156 24.66 54.14 29.89
CA ASP A 156 24.46 55.02 28.74
C ASP A 156 23.79 56.33 29.17
N PRO A 157 24.42 57.51 28.96
CA PRO A 157 23.81 58.80 29.26
C PRO A 157 22.76 59.23 28.21
N GLY A 158 22.63 58.50 27.10
CA GLY A 158 21.76 58.83 25.97
C GLY A 158 20.26 58.90 26.32
N GLN A 159 19.56 59.79 25.62
CA GLN A 159 18.11 59.86 25.59
C GLN A 159 17.61 59.08 24.34
N PRO A 160 16.70 58.11 24.43
CA PRO A 160 15.83 57.78 23.32
C PRO A 160 15.08 59.05 22.90
N SER A 161 14.97 59.22 21.59
CA SER A 161 14.29 60.31 20.93
C SER A 161 12.89 60.52 21.53
N GLY A 162 12.67 61.69 22.14
CA GLY A 162 11.38 62.12 22.71
C GLY A 162 11.33 62.24 24.24
N SER A 163 12.25 61.61 24.99
CA SER A 163 12.14 61.62 26.46
C SER A 163 12.77 62.87 27.12
N PRO A 164 12.05 63.57 28.02
CA PRO A 164 12.53 64.80 28.66
C PRO A 164 13.63 64.59 29.73
N SER A 165 14.00 63.35 30.07
CA SER A 165 15.00 63.06 31.12
C SER A 165 15.98 61.96 30.72
N PRO A 166 17.30 62.12 30.94
CA PRO A 166 18.28 61.07 30.68
C PRO A 166 18.00 59.82 31.53
N TYR A 167 18.03 58.65 30.90
CA TYR A 167 17.74 57.34 31.50
C TYR A 167 18.81 56.88 32.50
N GLY A 168 19.95 57.58 32.57
CA GLY A 168 21.09 57.19 33.38
C GLY A 168 20.77 57.23 34.88
N THR A 169 20.52 56.06 35.47
CA THR A 169 20.64 55.86 36.93
C THR A 169 22.09 55.99 37.39
N LEU A 170 23.05 55.75 36.50
CA LEU A 170 24.50 55.81 36.75
C LEU A 170 25.17 56.58 35.60
N GLY A 171 25.00 57.90 35.56
CA GLY A 171 25.68 58.76 34.58
C GLY A 171 27.20 58.75 34.78
N ALA A 172 27.87 57.74 34.23
CA ALA A 172 29.31 57.64 34.28
C ALA A 172 29.93 58.50 33.17
N ARG A 173 30.71 59.52 33.55
CA ARG A 173 31.55 60.30 32.60
C ARG A 173 32.50 59.44 31.76
N THR A 174 32.70 58.18 32.16
CA THR A 174 33.51 57.16 31.51
C THR A 174 32.78 56.32 30.45
N TYR A 175 31.47 56.53 30.19
CA TYR A 175 30.73 55.73 29.19
C TYR A 175 31.38 55.73 27.80
N GLU A 176 31.85 56.89 27.32
CA GLU A 176 32.54 57.00 26.02
C GLU A 176 33.80 56.12 25.96
N SER A 177 34.56 56.03 27.06
CA SER A 177 35.75 55.16 27.17
C SER A 177 35.43 53.66 27.25
N LEU A 178 34.16 53.32 27.51
CA LEU A 178 33.65 51.95 27.64
C LEU A 178 32.80 51.52 26.44
N SER A 179 32.70 52.34 25.38
CA SER A 179 31.95 52.05 24.16
C SER A 179 32.35 50.72 23.48
N TRP A 180 33.61 50.27 23.63
CA TRP A 180 34.05 48.97 23.13
C TRP A 180 33.37 47.76 23.82
N LEU A 181 32.82 47.95 25.03
CA LEU A 181 32.04 46.90 25.72
C LEU A 181 30.78 46.53 24.94
N TRP A 182 30.17 47.48 24.22
CA TRP A 182 29.03 47.18 23.34
C TRP A 182 29.40 46.17 22.26
N THR A 183 30.53 46.38 21.57
CA THR A 183 31.03 45.44 20.56
C THR A 183 31.32 44.07 21.16
N VAL A 184 31.86 44.03 22.38
CA VAL A 184 32.09 42.77 23.11
C VAL A 184 30.78 42.07 23.44
N SER A 185 29.75 42.81 23.87
CA SER A 185 28.44 42.25 24.18
C SER A 185 27.67 41.75 22.97
N GLU A 186 27.76 42.45 21.82
CA GLU A 186 27.24 41.97 20.55
C GLU A 186 27.95 40.69 20.10
N ALA A 187 29.28 40.68 20.12
CA ALA A 187 30.07 39.50 19.76
C ALA A 187 29.75 38.30 20.67
N ARG A 188 29.60 38.55 21.97
CA ARG A 188 29.18 37.55 22.97
C ARG A 188 27.76 37.04 22.70
N TRP A 189 26.83 37.90 22.31
CA TRP A 189 25.46 37.49 21.98
C TRP A 189 25.44 36.63 20.71
N VAL A 190 26.14 37.04 19.65
CA VAL A 190 26.29 36.25 18.41
C VAL A 190 26.90 34.88 18.72
N LEU A 191 27.96 34.84 19.54
CA LEU A 191 28.56 33.58 19.97
C LEU A 191 27.58 32.69 20.73
N SER A 192 26.74 33.27 21.60
CA SER A 192 25.71 32.54 22.35
C SER A 192 24.66 31.91 21.42
N VAL A 193 24.25 32.63 20.39
CA VAL A 193 23.33 32.12 19.35
C VAL A 193 24.00 30.99 18.54
N LEU A 194 25.25 31.18 18.11
CA LEU A 194 26.01 30.16 17.36
C LEU A 194 26.19 28.86 18.18
N VAL A 195 26.49 28.99 19.47
CA VAL A 195 26.58 27.85 20.39
C VAL A 195 25.22 27.17 20.56
N GLY A 196 24.14 27.95 20.65
CA GLY A 196 22.76 27.43 20.64
C GLY A 196 22.44 26.65 19.37
N ILE A 197 22.77 27.18 18.19
CA ILE A 197 22.59 26.52 16.89
C ILE A 197 23.43 25.24 16.82
N ALA A 198 24.70 25.28 17.26
CA ALA A 198 25.57 24.10 17.28
C ALA A 198 24.98 23.00 18.19
N CYS A 199 24.43 23.36 19.35
CA CYS A 199 23.72 22.44 20.23
C CYS A 199 22.53 21.77 19.52
N LEU A 200 21.73 22.56 18.79
CA LEU A 200 20.60 22.07 18.01
C LEU A 200 21.02 21.14 16.87
N VAL A 201 22.12 21.46 16.16
CA VAL A 201 22.68 20.59 15.12
C VAL A 201 23.14 19.26 15.71
N VAL A 202 23.80 19.28 16.87
CA VAL A 202 24.20 18.05 17.58
C VAL A 202 22.97 17.24 18.00
N ARG A 203 21.94 17.87 18.56
CA ARG A 203 20.68 17.21 18.94
C ARG A 203 19.92 16.68 17.73
N TYR A 204 19.96 17.38 16.60
CA TYR A 204 19.36 16.92 15.35
C TYR A 204 20.08 15.68 14.81
N ARG A 205 21.42 15.68 14.79
CA ARG A 205 22.21 14.54 14.31
C ARG A 205 22.06 13.32 15.20
N ALA A 206 22.17 13.51 16.52
CA ALA A 206 22.13 12.42 17.50
C ALA A 206 20.72 11.98 17.91
N GLY A 207 19.69 12.80 17.67
CA GLY A 207 18.33 12.58 18.16
C GLY A 207 17.49 11.62 17.31
N PRO A 208 16.50 10.94 17.93
CA PRO A 208 15.51 10.13 17.22
C PRO A 208 14.63 11.01 16.31
N GLU A 209 13.90 10.36 15.39
CA GLU A 209 13.12 11.06 14.34
C GLU A 209 12.15 12.12 14.90
N VAL A 210 11.57 11.89 16.07
CA VAL A 210 10.69 12.85 16.76
C VAL A 210 11.41 14.17 17.07
N VAL A 211 12.65 14.11 17.56
CA VAL A 211 13.45 15.31 17.89
C VAL A 211 13.82 16.05 16.62
N ARG A 212 14.19 15.33 15.56
CA ARG A 212 14.48 15.94 14.25
C ARG A 212 13.26 16.68 13.69
N ARG A 213 12.06 16.12 13.85
CA ARG A 213 10.79 16.76 13.46
C ARG A 213 10.47 18.01 14.29
N GLN A 214 10.78 18.02 15.59
CA GLN A 214 10.56 19.19 16.45
C GLN A 214 11.50 20.36 16.09
N LEU A 215 12.77 20.07 15.81
CA LEU A 215 13.77 21.09 15.49
C LEU A 215 13.57 21.70 14.07
N PHE A 216 12.78 21.05 13.21
CA PHE A 216 12.49 21.56 11.86
C PHE A 216 11.79 22.92 11.86
N TRP A 217 10.75 23.12 12.67
CA TRP A 217 9.99 24.37 12.71
C TRP A 217 10.86 25.57 13.06
N LEU A 218 11.84 25.34 13.94
CA LEU A 218 12.81 26.35 14.34
C LEU A 218 13.76 26.71 13.20
N VAL A 219 14.26 25.72 12.44
CA VAL A 219 15.10 25.95 11.27
C VAL A 219 14.31 26.67 10.17
N ALA A 220 13.05 26.28 9.94
CA ALA A 220 12.18 26.94 8.96
C ALA A 220 11.91 28.40 9.35
N ALA A 221 11.58 28.67 10.62
CA ALA A 221 11.39 30.04 11.10
C ALA A 221 12.68 30.85 11.01
N ALA A 222 13.83 30.30 11.42
CA ALA A 222 15.13 30.97 11.31
C ALA A 222 15.51 31.27 9.86
N ALA A 223 15.21 30.38 8.91
CA ALA A 223 15.43 30.61 7.50
C ALA A 223 14.52 31.72 6.94
N VAL A 224 13.23 31.72 7.31
CA VAL A 224 12.30 32.78 6.92
C VAL A 224 12.73 34.12 7.49
N ILE A 225 13.11 34.18 8.77
CA ILE A 225 13.65 35.38 9.41
C ILE A 225 14.92 35.83 8.69
N GLY A 226 15.88 34.93 8.44
CA GLY A 226 17.11 35.25 7.72
C GLY A 226 16.85 35.83 6.32
N ILE A 227 15.98 35.21 5.53
CA ILE A 227 15.61 35.69 4.19
C ILE A 227 14.86 37.02 4.26
N ALA A 228 13.96 37.19 5.22
CA ALA A 228 13.14 38.38 5.35
C ALA A 228 13.90 39.57 5.94
N VAL A 229 14.99 39.36 6.69
CA VAL A 229 15.74 40.42 7.38
C VAL A 229 17.04 40.79 6.64
N THR A 230 17.79 39.81 6.12
CA THR A 230 19.14 40.03 5.54
C THR A 230 19.17 41.03 4.38
N PRO A 231 18.23 41.01 3.40
CA PRO A 231 18.25 41.95 2.29
C PRO A 231 18.07 43.40 2.74
N TRP A 232 17.28 43.63 3.79
CA TRP A 232 16.98 44.97 4.27
C TRP A 232 18.12 45.55 5.09
N ALA A 233 18.75 44.74 5.94
CA ALA A 233 19.93 45.16 6.70
C ALA A 233 21.09 45.71 5.83
N LEU A 234 21.09 45.41 4.52
CA LEU A 234 22.13 45.82 3.57
C LEU A 234 21.77 47.05 2.72
N VAL A 235 20.49 47.44 2.62
CA VAL A 235 20.02 48.37 1.58
C VAL A 235 19.32 49.61 2.14
N ALA A 236 18.65 49.53 3.28
CA ALA A 236 18.02 50.68 3.96
C ALA A 236 17.70 50.32 5.42
N GLY A 237 17.49 51.30 6.30
CA GLY A 237 17.09 51.08 7.69
C GLY A 237 15.94 50.07 7.83
N THR A 238 15.81 49.43 9.00
CA THR A 238 14.91 48.29 9.21
C THR A 238 13.45 48.63 8.87
N PRO A 239 12.88 48.11 7.77
CA PRO A 239 11.51 48.41 7.41
C PRO A 239 10.55 47.76 8.41
N LEU A 240 9.38 48.38 8.61
CA LEU A 240 8.26 47.86 9.41
C LEU A 240 7.95 46.38 9.15
N ALA A 241 8.19 45.90 7.91
CA ALA A 241 8.05 44.51 7.53
C ALA A 241 8.88 43.52 8.37
N VAL A 242 10.08 43.94 8.84
CA VAL A 242 10.95 43.11 9.69
C VAL A 242 10.28 42.81 11.04
N LEU A 243 9.46 43.72 11.56
CA LEU A 243 8.76 43.53 12.83
C LEU A 243 7.81 42.32 12.77
N PHE A 244 7.18 42.06 11.62
CA PHE A 244 6.30 40.91 11.43
C PHE A 244 7.03 39.55 11.42
N THR A 245 8.36 39.54 11.32
CA THR A 245 9.15 38.30 11.41
C THR A 245 9.37 37.86 12.86
N ILE A 246 9.27 38.78 13.82
CA ILE A 246 9.54 38.55 15.24
C ILE A 246 8.63 37.46 15.84
N PRO A 247 7.30 37.43 15.60
CA PRO A 247 6.43 36.39 16.16
C PRO A 247 6.69 34.99 15.61
N LEU A 248 7.42 34.84 14.50
CA LEU A 248 7.67 33.54 13.87
C LEU A 248 8.51 32.63 14.78
N LEU A 249 9.49 33.19 15.48
CA LEU A 249 10.36 32.42 16.38
C LEU A 249 9.58 31.81 17.57
N PRO A 250 8.84 32.58 18.38
CA PRO A 250 8.06 32.00 19.48
C PRO A 250 6.93 31.10 19.01
N ALA A 251 6.30 31.39 17.88
CA ALA A 251 5.28 30.51 17.29
C ALA A 251 5.88 29.16 16.87
N ALA A 252 7.06 29.17 16.23
CA ALA A 252 7.76 27.95 15.82
C ALA A 252 8.20 27.11 17.03
N VAL A 253 8.68 27.76 18.09
CA VAL A 253 9.01 27.10 19.36
C VAL A 253 7.76 26.48 20.01
N ALA A 254 6.65 27.22 20.08
CA ALA A 254 5.39 26.69 20.59
C ALA A 254 4.88 25.50 19.78
N ALA A 255 4.94 25.58 18.45
CA ALA A 255 4.59 24.48 17.55
C ALA A 255 5.49 23.24 17.78
N ALA A 256 6.80 23.44 17.91
CA ALA A 256 7.77 22.39 18.19
C ALA A 256 7.50 21.68 19.53
N VAL A 257 7.14 22.42 20.57
CA VAL A 257 6.89 21.88 21.91
C VAL A 257 5.50 21.20 22.02
N LEU A 258 4.47 21.76 21.37
CA LEU A 258 3.07 21.35 21.57
C LEU A 258 2.53 20.35 20.55
N ARG A 259 2.99 20.36 19.29
CA ARG A 259 2.40 19.56 18.18
C ARG A 259 3.34 18.47 17.64
N HIS A 260 3.95 17.69 18.52
CA HIS A 260 4.88 16.61 18.18
C HIS A 260 4.28 15.42 17.39
N GLN A 261 2.95 15.33 17.21
CA GLN A 261 2.29 14.11 16.68
C GLN A 261 1.30 14.31 15.54
N LEU A 262 1.01 15.53 15.07
CA LEU A 262 -0.19 15.75 14.22
C LEU A 262 0.05 15.95 12.71
N LEU A 263 1.28 16.07 12.22
CA LEU A 263 1.51 16.30 10.79
C LEU A 263 2.70 15.48 10.28
N ASP A 264 2.48 14.74 9.19
CA ASP A 264 3.55 14.14 8.40
C ASP A 264 4.27 15.23 7.61
N ILE A 265 5.24 15.84 8.27
CA ILE A 265 5.90 17.06 7.82
C ILE A 265 6.87 16.78 6.65
N ARG A 266 7.27 15.54 6.32
CA ARG A 266 8.16 15.28 5.15
C ARG A 266 7.56 15.79 3.83
N LEU A 267 6.24 15.72 3.67
CA LEU A 267 5.53 16.26 2.50
C LEU A 267 5.41 17.79 2.57
N VAL A 268 5.25 18.35 3.77
CA VAL A 268 5.20 19.81 4.01
C VAL A 268 6.61 20.44 3.97
N VAL A 269 7.69 19.68 4.20
CA VAL A 269 9.10 20.13 4.19
C VAL A 269 9.55 20.45 2.79
N ALA A 270 9.34 19.53 1.84
CA ALA A 270 9.66 19.78 0.43
C ALA A 270 8.78 20.92 -0.14
N ARG A 271 7.49 20.95 0.23
CA ARG A 271 6.57 22.05 -0.18
C ARG A 271 6.99 23.37 0.42
N GLY A 272 7.14 23.43 1.74
CA GLY A 272 7.36 24.66 2.49
C GLY A 272 8.75 25.27 2.27
N VAL A 273 9.81 24.46 2.23
CA VAL A 273 11.17 24.97 1.99
C VAL A 273 11.31 25.48 0.57
N THR A 274 10.78 24.77 -0.42
CA THR A 274 10.87 25.23 -1.81
C THR A 274 9.95 26.43 -2.05
N TYR A 275 8.75 26.48 -1.46
CA TYR A 275 7.92 27.69 -1.48
C TYR A 275 8.60 28.86 -0.77
N ALA A 276 9.23 28.66 0.39
CA ALA A 276 9.92 29.72 1.12
C ALA A 276 11.14 30.24 0.35
N LEU A 277 11.93 29.36 -0.28
CA LEU A 277 13.05 29.74 -1.13
C LEU A 277 12.60 30.49 -2.40
N LEU A 278 11.50 30.05 -3.03
CA LEU A 278 10.90 30.73 -4.18
C LEU A 278 10.30 32.08 -3.82
N SER A 279 9.51 32.14 -2.76
CA SER A 279 8.95 33.38 -2.24
C SER A 279 10.06 34.32 -1.81
N GLY A 280 11.13 33.80 -1.21
CA GLY A 280 12.35 34.55 -0.89
C GLY A 280 13.05 35.10 -2.12
N LEU A 281 13.22 34.30 -3.17
CA LEU A 281 13.81 34.73 -4.44
C LEU A 281 12.94 35.81 -5.12
N VAL A 282 11.62 35.64 -5.12
CA VAL A 282 10.67 36.63 -5.65
C VAL A 282 10.72 37.92 -4.84
N LEU A 283 10.75 37.86 -3.50
CA LEU A 283 10.91 39.04 -2.65
C LEU A 283 12.27 39.72 -2.86
N ALA A 284 13.35 38.96 -2.98
CA ALA A 284 14.69 39.49 -3.21
C ALA A 284 14.78 40.17 -4.58
N MET A 285 14.19 39.57 -5.61
CA MET A 285 14.10 40.16 -6.94
C MET A 285 13.20 41.41 -6.94
N TYR A 286 12.10 41.40 -6.19
CA TYR A 286 11.26 42.59 -5.97
C TYR A 286 12.04 43.71 -5.28
N ALA A 287 12.77 43.41 -4.19
CA ALA A 287 13.58 44.37 -3.47
C ALA A 287 14.71 44.95 -4.34
N ALA A 288 15.41 44.10 -5.10
CA ALA A 288 16.44 44.54 -6.05
C ALA A 288 15.86 45.43 -7.15
N LEU A 289 14.64 45.14 -7.61
CA LEU A 289 13.99 45.87 -8.70
C LEU A 289 13.40 47.21 -8.23
N VAL A 290 12.83 47.25 -7.02
CA VAL A 290 12.43 48.50 -6.33
C VAL A 290 13.66 49.37 -6.04
N PHE A 291 14.80 48.76 -5.71
CA PHE A 291 16.06 49.49 -5.50
C PHE A 291 16.59 50.14 -6.80
N VAL A 292 16.45 49.46 -7.94
CA VAL A 292 16.89 49.98 -9.24
C VAL A 292 15.90 50.99 -9.83
N LEU A 293 14.61 50.86 -9.50
CA LEU A 293 13.55 51.66 -10.09
C LEU A 293 12.90 52.56 -9.04
N THR A 294 13.24 53.84 -9.09
CA THR A 294 12.81 54.86 -8.13
C THR A 294 11.35 55.32 -8.28
N ASP A 295 10.58 54.80 -9.25
CA ASP A 295 9.26 55.33 -9.62
C ASP A 295 8.10 54.33 -9.39
N VAL A 296 6.89 54.84 -9.11
CA VAL A 296 5.69 54.05 -8.74
C VAL A 296 5.17 53.21 -9.91
N ALA A 297 5.36 53.68 -11.14
CA ALA A 297 4.96 52.97 -12.36
C ALA A 297 5.69 51.62 -12.52
N SER A 298 6.93 51.54 -12.05
CA SER A 298 7.75 50.34 -12.08
C SER A 298 7.23 49.25 -11.14
N ALA A 299 6.72 49.62 -9.96
CA ALA A 299 6.11 48.66 -9.02
C ALA A 299 4.88 47.94 -9.62
N LEU A 300 4.12 48.65 -10.46
CA LEU A 300 2.93 48.09 -11.13
C LEU A 300 3.30 47.06 -12.21
N VAL A 301 4.32 47.36 -13.02
CA VAL A 301 4.85 46.45 -14.05
C VAL A 301 5.42 45.18 -13.42
N VAL A 302 6.08 45.32 -12.28
CA VAL A 302 6.64 44.20 -11.51
C VAL A 302 5.54 43.34 -10.89
N ALA A 303 4.50 43.95 -10.32
CA ALA A 303 3.33 43.23 -9.80
C ALA A 303 2.60 42.43 -10.91
N LEU A 304 2.48 43.02 -12.11
CA LEU A 304 1.87 42.38 -13.28
C LEU A 304 2.68 41.20 -13.82
N LEU A 305 4.02 41.27 -13.78
CA LEU A 305 4.91 40.20 -14.24
C LEU A 305 5.18 39.11 -13.17
N ALA A 306 5.08 39.45 -11.88
CA ALA A 306 5.33 38.53 -10.79
C ALA A 306 4.28 37.41 -10.69
N LEU A 307 3.00 37.70 -10.97
CA LEU A 307 1.93 36.69 -10.95
C LEU A 307 2.16 35.53 -11.95
N PRO A 308 2.38 35.79 -13.25
CA PRO A 308 2.62 34.72 -14.23
C PRO A 308 3.97 34.00 -14.02
N LEU A 309 4.99 34.71 -13.52
CA LEU A 309 6.27 34.08 -13.19
C LEU A 309 6.15 33.14 -11.99
N ARG A 310 5.38 33.55 -10.96
CA ARG A 310 5.06 32.71 -9.80
C ARG A 310 4.38 31.42 -10.23
N THR A 311 3.33 31.48 -11.05
CA THR A 311 2.60 30.27 -11.48
C THR A 311 3.48 29.32 -12.30
N ARG A 312 4.36 29.85 -13.17
CA ARG A 312 5.31 29.04 -13.94
C ARG A 312 6.39 28.40 -13.08
N LEU A 313 7.01 29.15 -12.17
CA LEU A 313 7.98 28.62 -11.23
C LEU A 313 7.36 27.56 -10.31
N GLN A 314 6.14 27.81 -9.83
CA GLN A 314 5.38 26.88 -9.00
C GLN A 314 5.07 25.59 -9.76
N ALA A 315 4.66 25.66 -11.02
CA ALA A 315 4.45 24.49 -11.87
C ALA A 315 5.75 23.74 -12.25
N ALA A 316 6.89 24.43 -12.35
CA ALA A 316 8.19 23.81 -12.59
C ALA A 316 8.66 23.06 -11.34
N VAL A 317 8.47 23.66 -10.17
CA VAL A 317 8.83 23.09 -8.87
C VAL A 317 7.95 21.92 -8.50
N ASP A 318 6.64 22.01 -8.77
CA ASP A 318 5.74 20.88 -8.55
C ASP A 318 6.13 19.70 -9.44
N ARG A 319 6.54 19.94 -10.70
CA ARG A 319 7.10 18.89 -11.57
C ARG A 319 8.42 18.32 -11.06
N LEU A 320 9.29 19.15 -10.53
CA LEU A 320 10.62 18.73 -10.06
C LEU A 320 10.56 17.95 -8.74
N LEU A 321 9.61 18.30 -7.86
CA LEU A 321 9.41 17.68 -6.54
C LEU A 321 8.45 16.48 -6.56
N TYR A 322 7.35 16.56 -7.32
CA TYR A 322 6.32 15.51 -7.36
C TYR A 322 6.41 14.60 -8.59
N GLY A 323 7.23 14.95 -9.59
CA GLY A 323 7.21 14.26 -10.89
C GLY A 323 5.84 14.41 -11.56
N ASP A 324 5.44 13.40 -12.34
CA ASP A 324 4.16 13.36 -13.06
C ASP A 324 2.92 13.10 -12.16
N ARG A 325 3.06 13.08 -10.82
CA ARG A 325 1.95 12.76 -9.87
C ARG A 325 0.81 13.78 -9.86
N GLY A 326 0.98 14.94 -10.50
CA GLY A 326 -0.03 16.00 -10.56
C GLY A 326 -1.14 15.79 -11.58
N ASP A 327 -1.02 14.80 -12.47
CA ASP A 327 -1.98 14.55 -13.56
C ASP A 327 -2.49 13.10 -13.56
N PRO A 328 -3.62 12.83 -12.88
CA PRO A 328 -4.22 11.49 -12.78
C PRO A 328 -4.54 10.84 -14.13
N LEU A 329 -4.84 11.65 -15.16
CA LEU A 329 -5.21 11.15 -16.50
C LEU A 329 -3.98 10.64 -17.26
N ARG A 330 -2.81 11.25 -17.07
CA ARG A 330 -1.54 10.75 -17.62
C ARG A 330 -1.12 9.41 -17.01
N VAL A 331 -1.34 9.24 -15.70
CA VAL A 331 -1.08 7.95 -15.03
C VAL A 331 -2.02 6.88 -15.56
N ALA A 332 -3.32 7.18 -15.67
CA ALA A 332 -4.31 6.25 -16.22
C ALA A 332 -4.00 5.84 -17.67
N SER A 333 -3.58 6.76 -18.54
CA SER A 333 -3.24 6.44 -19.94
C SER A 333 -1.94 5.64 -20.13
N ARG A 334 -0.96 5.76 -19.22
CA ARG A 334 0.22 4.86 -19.22
C ARG A 334 -0.14 3.47 -18.74
N VAL A 335 -0.89 3.37 -17.64
CA VAL A 335 -1.36 2.09 -17.10
C VAL A 335 -2.25 1.38 -18.12
N GLY A 336 -3.14 2.11 -18.81
CA GLY A 336 -3.96 1.60 -19.91
C GLY A 336 -3.16 0.96 -21.05
N ARG A 337 -1.98 1.51 -21.39
CA ARG A 337 -1.08 0.91 -22.38
C ARG A 337 -0.37 -0.35 -21.87
N SER A 338 0.00 -0.38 -20.60
CA SER A 338 0.68 -1.53 -19.99
C SER A 338 -0.26 -2.73 -19.79
N LEU A 339 -1.55 -2.47 -19.55
CA LEU A 339 -2.60 -3.49 -19.42
C LEU A 339 -2.72 -4.39 -20.66
N GLY A 340 -2.37 -3.89 -21.84
CA GLY A 340 -2.35 -4.68 -23.08
C GLY A 340 -1.18 -5.67 -23.19
N ILE A 341 -0.18 -5.59 -22.29
CA ILE A 341 1.03 -6.42 -22.33
C ILE A 341 0.92 -7.56 -21.31
N SER A 342 0.82 -7.23 -20.02
CA SER A 342 0.63 -8.20 -18.95
C SER A 342 0.26 -7.53 -17.63
N LEU A 343 -0.35 -8.31 -16.72
CA LEU A 343 -0.63 -7.84 -15.36
C LEU A 343 0.67 -7.46 -14.62
N GLN A 344 1.72 -8.26 -14.75
CA GLN A 344 3.03 -8.01 -14.15
C GLN A 344 3.65 -6.67 -14.60
N ALA A 345 3.65 -6.40 -15.92
CA ALA A 345 4.17 -5.14 -16.45
C ALA A 345 3.33 -3.94 -15.98
N THR A 346 2.02 -4.14 -15.82
CA THR A 346 1.11 -3.11 -15.32
C THR A 346 1.41 -2.76 -13.87
N LEU A 347 1.60 -3.75 -13.00
CA LEU A 347 1.93 -3.51 -11.59
C LEU A 347 3.30 -2.85 -11.43
N GLU A 348 4.27 -3.20 -12.27
CA GLU A 348 5.59 -2.56 -12.28
C GLU A 348 5.53 -1.09 -12.76
N GLU A 349 4.71 -0.78 -13.76
CA GLU A 349 4.45 0.59 -14.21
C GLU A 349 3.76 1.42 -13.11
N ILE A 350 2.78 0.84 -12.40
CA ILE A 350 2.13 1.50 -11.26
C ILE A 350 3.15 1.75 -10.14
N ARG A 351 3.97 0.75 -9.80
CA ARG A 351 5.02 0.85 -8.79
C ARG A 351 6.01 1.96 -9.12
N THR A 352 6.51 2.02 -10.34
CA THR A 352 7.50 3.01 -10.78
C THR A 352 6.90 4.41 -10.89
N THR A 353 5.70 4.55 -11.45
CA THR A 353 5.02 5.84 -11.62
C THR A 353 4.62 6.46 -10.28
N LEU A 354 4.05 5.66 -9.38
CA LEU A 354 3.70 6.10 -8.03
C LEU A 354 4.89 6.04 -7.07
N ARG A 355 6.05 5.52 -7.48
CA ARG A 355 7.22 5.23 -6.62
C ARG A 355 6.80 4.55 -5.31
N LEU A 356 6.05 3.47 -5.44
CA LEU A 356 5.67 2.60 -4.33
C LEU A 356 6.77 1.55 -4.13
N PRO A 357 7.04 1.10 -2.89
CA PRO A 357 7.99 0.02 -2.64
C PRO A 357 7.52 -1.30 -3.28
N TYR A 358 6.22 -1.56 -3.18
CA TYR A 358 5.58 -2.80 -3.61
C TYR A 358 4.16 -2.53 -4.09
N VAL A 359 3.75 -3.24 -5.13
CA VAL A 359 2.35 -3.36 -5.56
C VAL A 359 2.14 -4.79 -6.03
N GLY A 360 1.17 -5.50 -5.47
CA GLY A 360 0.86 -6.87 -5.86
C GLY A 360 -0.63 -7.11 -5.91
N VAL A 361 -1.05 -8.08 -6.71
CA VAL A 361 -2.45 -8.53 -6.74
C VAL A 361 -2.52 -9.99 -6.29
N SER A 362 -3.47 -10.26 -5.42
CA SER A 362 -3.82 -11.62 -4.99
C SER A 362 -5.25 -11.95 -5.39
N GLY A 363 -5.49 -13.15 -5.92
CA GLY A 363 -6.81 -13.73 -6.15
C GLY A 363 -6.95 -15.01 -5.32
N ASP A 364 -8.07 -15.18 -4.60
CA ASP A 364 -8.33 -16.34 -3.73
C ASP A 364 -7.18 -16.70 -2.76
N GLY A 365 -6.46 -15.69 -2.27
CA GLY A 365 -5.33 -15.85 -1.33
C GLY A 365 -4.02 -16.30 -1.98
N GLN A 366 -3.97 -16.50 -3.30
CA GLN A 366 -2.73 -16.75 -4.04
C GLN A 366 -2.25 -15.47 -4.74
N GLY A 367 -0.94 -15.25 -4.78
CA GLY A 367 -0.35 -14.10 -5.47
C GLY A 367 -0.34 -14.32 -6.98
N LEU A 368 -1.05 -13.48 -7.73
CA LEU A 368 -1.13 -13.56 -9.19
C LEU A 368 0.05 -12.85 -9.87
N ALA A 369 0.37 -11.64 -9.40
CA ALA A 369 1.46 -10.83 -9.94
C ALA A 369 1.92 -9.79 -8.91
N ALA A 370 3.18 -9.36 -9.01
CA ALA A 370 3.75 -8.38 -8.09
C ALA A 370 4.89 -7.57 -8.71
N GLY A 371 4.83 -6.25 -8.54
CA GLY A 371 5.94 -5.33 -8.78
C GLY A 371 6.70 -5.05 -7.49
N GLY A 372 8.00 -5.31 -7.50
CA GLY A 372 8.91 -5.10 -6.35
C GLY A 372 8.80 -6.16 -5.25
N THR A 373 9.42 -5.89 -4.11
CA THR A 373 9.41 -6.76 -2.93
C THR A 373 8.69 -6.10 -1.77
N LEU A 374 7.83 -6.86 -1.08
CA LEU A 374 7.08 -6.34 0.05
C LEU A 374 7.99 -6.25 1.29
N GLU A 375 8.45 -5.04 1.60
CA GLU A 375 9.21 -4.75 2.82
C GLU A 375 8.46 -3.75 3.70
N GLY A 376 7.89 -4.23 4.80
CA GLY A 376 7.21 -3.40 5.80
C GLY A 376 5.68 -3.39 5.69
N PRO A 377 5.00 -2.36 6.23
CA PRO A 377 3.55 -2.33 6.30
C PRO A 377 2.92 -2.10 4.92
N SER A 378 1.79 -2.75 4.68
CA SER A 378 1.00 -2.65 3.45
C SER A 378 -0.45 -2.29 3.74
N VAL A 379 -1.13 -1.83 2.71
CA VAL A 379 -2.58 -1.60 2.69
C VAL A 379 -3.17 -2.44 1.58
N SER A 380 -4.28 -3.12 1.88
CA SER A 380 -5.07 -3.84 0.88
C SER A 380 -6.20 -2.95 0.36
N LEU A 381 -6.41 -2.95 -0.95
CA LEU A 381 -7.52 -2.31 -1.63
C LEU A 381 -8.34 -3.39 -2.35
N PRO A 382 -9.67 -3.41 -2.20
CA PRO A 382 -10.51 -4.42 -2.84
C PRO A 382 -10.49 -4.27 -4.37
N LEU A 383 -10.41 -5.39 -5.07
CA LEU A 383 -10.64 -5.52 -6.51
C LEU A 383 -11.76 -6.55 -6.75
N ASP A 384 -12.46 -6.46 -7.88
CA ASP A 384 -13.39 -7.52 -8.26
C ASP A 384 -12.57 -8.75 -8.68
N GLY A 385 -12.68 -9.85 -7.91
CA GLY A 385 -11.90 -11.07 -8.11
C GLY A 385 -10.55 -11.10 -7.39
N GLY A 386 -10.28 -10.19 -6.45
CA GLY A 386 -9.06 -10.24 -5.64
C GLY A 386 -8.80 -9.02 -4.77
N GLU A 387 -7.54 -8.87 -4.35
CA GLU A 387 -7.07 -7.75 -3.55
C GLU A 387 -5.77 -7.16 -4.12
N LEU A 388 -5.71 -5.82 -4.17
CA LEU A 388 -4.51 -5.06 -4.51
C LEU A 388 -3.75 -4.71 -3.23
N LEU A 389 -2.62 -5.38 -3.00
CA LEU A 389 -1.70 -5.11 -1.92
C LEU A 389 -0.70 -4.02 -2.31
N VAL A 390 -0.64 -2.95 -1.52
CA VAL A 390 0.26 -1.81 -1.77
C VAL A 390 1.19 -1.63 -0.57
N GLY A 391 2.49 -1.68 -0.81
CA GLY A 391 3.50 -1.39 0.22
C GLY A 391 3.53 0.10 0.54
N LEU A 392 3.61 0.43 1.83
CA LEU A 392 3.74 1.81 2.30
C LEU A 392 5.20 2.25 2.28
N ARG A 393 5.46 3.51 1.89
CA ARG A 393 6.83 4.04 1.89
C ARG A 393 7.33 4.14 3.34
N ARG A 394 8.66 4.09 3.54
CA ARG A 394 9.26 4.24 4.88
C ARG A 394 8.77 5.52 5.57
N GLY A 395 8.03 5.35 6.66
CA GLY A 395 7.44 6.42 7.47
C GLY A 395 5.99 6.76 7.17
N GLU A 396 5.35 6.12 6.18
CA GLU A 396 3.90 6.21 5.95
C GLU A 396 3.16 5.16 6.78
N THR A 397 2.09 5.57 7.47
CA THR A 397 1.17 4.66 8.18
C THR A 397 -0.13 4.40 7.42
N ARG A 398 -0.39 5.20 6.39
CA ARG A 398 -1.55 5.10 5.48
C ARG A 398 -1.16 5.60 4.09
N LEU A 399 -1.92 5.17 3.08
CA LEU A 399 -1.74 5.67 1.72
C LEU A 399 -2.01 7.18 1.65
N ALA A 400 -1.28 7.88 0.78
CA ALA A 400 -1.56 9.28 0.50
C ALA A 400 -2.91 9.43 -0.23
N PRO A 401 -3.76 10.42 0.09
CA PRO A 401 -5.09 10.57 -0.52
C PRO A 401 -5.10 10.80 -2.04
N ALA A 402 -3.96 11.19 -2.62
CA ALA A 402 -3.78 11.32 -4.07
C ALA A 402 -3.50 9.96 -4.71
N ASP A 403 -2.58 9.18 -4.13
CA ASP A 403 -2.22 7.83 -4.57
C ASP A 403 -3.46 6.91 -4.49
N GLU A 404 -4.21 7.01 -3.38
CA GLU A 404 -5.44 6.23 -3.18
C GLU A 404 -6.50 6.54 -4.25
N ARG A 405 -6.66 7.82 -4.63
CA ARG A 405 -7.59 8.22 -5.69
C ARG A 405 -7.21 7.62 -7.04
N ILE A 406 -5.93 7.64 -7.37
CA ILE A 406 -5.42 7.06 -8.63
C ILE A 406 -5.65 5.54 -8.63
N LEU A 407 -5.30 4.85 -7.55
CA LEU A 407 -5.48 3.39 -7.48
C LEU A 407 -6.96 2.99 -7.54
N ARG A 408 -7.86 3.77 -6.92
CA ARG A 408 -9.31 3.56 -7.06
C ARG A 408 -9.79 3.75 -8.49
N LEU A 409 -9.27 4.74 -9.24
CA LEU A 409 -9.60 4.89 -10.66
C LEU A 409 -9.09 3.73 -11.52
N LEU A 410 -8.00 3.07 -11.11
CA LEU A 410 -7.42 1.92 -11.80
C LEU A 410 -8.06 0.59 -11.39
N SER A 411 -8.88 0.55 -10.33
CA SER A 411 -9.47 -0.68 -9.80
C SER A 411 -10.28 -1.46 -10.83
N GLY A 412 -11.16 -0.80 -11.59
CA GLY A 412 -11.96 -1.43 -12.64
C GLY A 412 -11.09 -2.08 -13.72
N PRO A 413 -10.21 -1.33 -14.41
CA PRO A 413 -9.30 -1.91 -15.41
C PRO A 413 -8.40 -3.03 -14.87
N LEU A 414 -7.89 -2.90 -13.63
CA LEU A 414 -7.10 -3.94 -12.99
C LEU A 414 -7.92 -5.21 -12.73
N SER A 415 -9.17 -5.06 -12.28
CA SER A 415 -10.07 -6.20 -12.03
C SER A 415 -10.36 -6.97 -13.32
N THR A 416 -10.58 -6.28 -14.44
CA THR A 416 -10.74 -6.93 -15.75
C THR A 416 -9.47 -7.69 -16.17
N ALA A 417 -8.29 -7.11 -15.97
CA ALA A 417 -7.04 -7.78 -16.30
C ALA A 417 -6.77 -9.01 -15.41
N VAL A 418 -7.09 -8.91 -14.13
CA VAL A 418 -7.01 -10.03 -13.17
C VAL A 418 -7.91 -11.18 -13.61
N HIS A 419 -9.18 -10.88 -13.91
CA HIS A 419 -10.12 -11.89 -14.38
C HIS A 419 -9.65 -12.54 -15.69
N ALA A 420 -9.13 -11.75 -16.64
CA ALA A 420 -8.57 -12.27 -17.87
C ALA A 420 -7.37 -13.20 -17.63
N THR A 421 -6.47 -12.86 -16.69
CA THR A 421 -5.32 -13.73 -16.37
C THR A 421 -5.74 -15.05 -15.73
N VAL A 422 -6.72 -15.03 -14.81
CA VAL A 422 -7.24 -16.24 -14.18
C VAL A 422 -7.88 -17.15 -15.22
N LEU A 423 -8.73 -16.61 -16.09
CA LEU A 423 -9.36 -17.37 -17.18
C LEU A 423 -8.34 -17.97 -18.16
N LEU A 424 -7.26 -17.24 -18.47
CA LEU A 424 -6.19 -17.74 -19.33
C LEU A 424 -5.44 -18.90 -18.69
N GLU A 425 -5.14 -18.84 -17.39
CA GLU A 425 -4.51 -19.96 -16.66
C GLU A 425 -5.42 -21.18 -16.59
N GLU A 426 -6.71 -21.00 -16.33
CA GLU A 426 -7.70 -22.09 -16.33
C GLU A 426 -7.81 -22.75 -17.70
N LEU A 427 -7.85 -21.94 -18.77
CA LEU A 427 -7.87 -22.43 -20.14
C LEU A 427 -6.61 -23.22 -20.49
N GLN A 428 -5.43 -22.72 -20.08
CA GLN A 428 -4.16 -23.44 -20.28
C GLN A 428 -4.15 -24.78 -19.55
N ARG A 429 -4.51 -24.81 -18.26
CA ARG A 429 -4.60 -26.06 -17.48
C ARG A 429 -5.60 -27.05 -18.10
N SER A 430 -6.76 -26.57 -18.54
CA SER A 430 -7.76 -27.40 -19.21
C SER A 430 -7.21 -28.01 -20.51
N ARG A 431 -6.53 -27.20 -21.33
CA ARG A 431 -5.88 -27.67 -22.57
C ARG A 431 -4.78 -28.68 -22.29
N GLU A 432 -3.94 -28.47 -21.29
CA GLU A 432 -2.89 -29.40 -20.89
C GLU A 432 -3.46 -30.75 -20.44
N ARG A 433 -4.55 -30.73 -19.66
CA ARG A 433 -5.28 -31.94 -19.26
C ARG A 433 -5.85 -32.69 -20.47
N LEU A 434 -6.46 -31.98 -21.42
CA LEU A 434 -6.99 -32.60 -22.65
C LEU A 434 -5.89 -33.22 -23.51
N VAL A 435 -4.77 -32.50 -23.71
CA VAL A 435 -3.64 -33.01 -24.50
C VAL A 435 -3.00 -34.23 -23.84
N SER A 436 -2.77 -34.17 -22.53
CA SER A 436 -2.17 -35.30 -21.79
C SER A 436 -3.08 -36.53 -21.77
N THR A 437 -4.39 -36.34 -21.62
CA THR A 437 -5.38 -37.43 -21.69
C THR A 437 -5.41 -38.06 -23.08
N ARG A 438 -5.45 -37.23 -24.15
CA ARG A 438 -5.44 -37.72 -25.54
C ARG A 438 -4.16 -38.49 -25.88
N GLU A 439 -3.00 -38.04 -25.42
CA GLU A 439 -1.73 -38.72 -25.69
C GLU A 439 -1.61 -40.04 -24.90
N HIS A 440 -2.13 -40.10 -23.67
CA HIS A 440 -2.23 -41.36 -22.93
C HIS A 440 -3.08 -42.38 -23.68
N GLU A 441 -4.26 -41.97 -24.17
CA GLU A 441 -5.15 -42.87 -24.90
C GLU A 441 -4.53 -43.33 -26.22
N ARG A 442 -3.88 -42.43 -26.98
CA ARG A 442 -3.17 -42.81 -28.22
C ARG A 442 -2.07 -43.83 -27.97
N ARG A 443 -1.30 -43.69 -26.87
CA ARG A 443 -0.23 -44.64 -26.50
C ARG A 443 -0.79 -45.96 -26.02
N ARG A 444 -1.92 -45.96 -25.32
CA ARG A 444 -2.63 -47.17 -24.92
C ARG A 444 -3.10 -47.94 -26.16
N LEU A 445 -3.83 -47.29 -27.07
CA LEU A 445 -4.31 -47.90 -28.32
C LEU A 445 -3.18 -48.46 -29.17
N ARG A 446 -2.06 -47.73 -29.31
CA ARG A 446 -0.90 -48.24 -30.05
C ARG A 446 -0.34 -49.53 -29.45
N ARG A 447 -0.27 -49.62 -28.12
CA ARG A 447 0.21 -50.84 -27.43
C ARG A 447 -0.77 -51.99 -27.61
N GLU A 448 -2.07 -51.75 -27.39
CA GLU A 448 -3.10 -52.78 -27.58
C GLU A 448 -3.13 -53.30 -29.04
N LEU A 449 -3.01 -52.40 -30.02
CA LEU A 449 -2.91 -52.80 -31.44
C LEU A 449 -1.62 -53.58 -31.73
N HIS A 450 -0.48 -53.16 -31.19
CA HIS A 450 0.80 -53.82 -31.46
C HIS A 450 0.89 -55.20 -30.79
N ASP A 451 0.51 -55.28 -29.52
CA ASP A 451 0.62 -56.49 -28.70
C ASP A 451 -0.50 -57.49 -29.02
N GLY A 452 -1.70 -57.00 -29.38
CA GLY A 452 -2.85 -57.84 -29.72
C GLY A 452 -2.87 -58.29 -31.19
N LEU A 453 -2.85 -57.34 -32.15
CA LEU A 453 -2.99 -57.66 -33.57
C LEU A 453 -1.68 -58.07 -34.24
N GLY A 454 -0.55 -57.54 -33.78
CA GLY A 454 0.77 -57.80 -34.39
C GLY A 454 1.06 -59.31 -34.49
N PRO A 455 1.11 -60.04 -33.36
CA PRO A 455 1.38 -61.48 -33.38
C PRO A 455 0.35 -62.29 -34.18
N LEU A 456 -0.93 -61.95 -34.08
CA LEU A 456 -2.00 -62.64 -34.80
C LEU A 456 -1.85 -62.52 -36.32
N LEU A 457 -1.62 -61.31 -36.82
CA LEU A 457 -1.46 -61.05 -38.26
C LEU A 457 -0.16 -61.66 -38.78
N THR A 458 0.93 -61.63 -38.02
CA THR A 458 2.18 -62.33 -38.38
C THR A 458 1.95 -63.84 -38.46
N GLY A 459 1.21 -64.43 -37.52
CA GLY A 459 0.87 -65.85 -37.56
C GLY A 459 0.02 -66.23 -38.78
N VAL A 460 -0.95 -65.39 -39.14
CA VAL A 460 -1.76 -65.56 -40.36
C VAL A 460 -0.89 -65.50 -41.62
N ALA A 461 0.00 -64.51 -41.73
CA ALA A 461 0.90 -64.36 -42.88
C ALA A 461 1.81 -65.59 -43.05
N LEU A 462 2.46 -66.04 -41.98
CA LEU A 462 3.35 -67.21 -42.01
C LEU A 462 2.59 -68.51 -42.37
N SER A 463 1.37 -68.66 -41.87
CA SER A 463 0.50 -69.80 -42.19
C SER A 463 0.05 -69.78 -43.65
N ALA A 464 -0.14 -68.59 -44.24
CA ALA A 464 -0.49 -68.42 -45.64
C ALA A 464 0.71 -68.72 -46.56
N ASP A 465 1.91 -68.21 -46.22
CA ASP A 465 3.14 -68.48 -46.98
C ASP A 465 3.47 -69.98 -46.99
N THR A 466 3.32 -70.65 -45.85
CA THR A 466 3.52 -72.11 -45.76
C THR A 466 2.49 -72.90 -46.55
N ALA A 467 1.22 -72.49 -46.55
CA ALA A 467 0.20 -73.10 -47.42
C ALA A 467 0.53 -72.94 -48.91
N ALA A 468 0.99 -71.75 -49.33
CA ALA A 468 1.38 -71.47 -50.71
C ALA A 468 2.57 -72.32 -51.17
N ASN A 469 3.59 -72.48 -50.32
CA ASN A 469 4.76 -73.31 -50.61
C ASN A 469 4.40 -74.81 -50.72
N LEU A 470 3.43 -75.29 -49.92
CA LEU A 470 2.97 -76.68 -49.95
C LEU A 470 2.07 -76.98 -51.16
N ALA A 471 1.37 -75.99 -51.72
CA ALA A 471 0.46 -76.18 -52.85
C ALA A 471 1.17 -76.62 -54.15
N GLY A 472 2.50 -76.45 -54.26
CA GLY A 472 3.30 -76.83 -55.43
C GLY A 472 3.73 -78.31 -55.51
N GLY A 473 3.25 -79.17 -54.61
CA GLY A 473 3.58 -80.62 -54.61
C GLY A 473 3.51 -81.34 -53.27
N GLY A 474 3.03 -80.69 -52.21
CA GLY A 474 2.84 -81.28 -50.89
C GLY A 474 1.51 -82.04 -50.72
N PRO A 475 1.33 -82.79 -49.62
CA PRO A 475 0.09 -83.50 -49.32
C PRO A 475 -1.10 -82.54 -49.17
N GLU A 476 -2.24 -82.84 -49.82
CA GLU A 476 -3.45 -82.00 -49.78
C GLU A 476 -3.94 -81.73 -48.34
N ASP A 477 -3.85 -82.73 -47.47
CA ASP A 477 -4.26 -82.61 -46.06
C ASP A 477 -3.44 -81.54 -45.31
N ALA A 478 -2.14 -81.43 -45.60
CA ALA A 478 -1.26 -80.44 -44.98
C ALA A 478 -1.57 -79.02 -45.48
N VAL A 479 -1.93 -78.87 -46.75
CA VAL A 479 -2.38 -77.59 -47.34
C VAL A 479 -3.71 -77.16 -46.71
N GLN A 480 -4.68 -78.08 -46.60
CA GLN A 480 -5.97 -77.83 -45.94
C GLN A 480 -5.82 -77.42 -44.48
N GLN A 481 -4.93 -78.07 -43.73
CA GLN A 481 -4.64 -77.72 -42.34
C GLN A 481 -4.11 -76.28 -42.20
N ARG A 482 -3.13 -75.87 -43.03
CA ARG A 482 -2.59 -74.51 -42.99
C ARG A 482 -3.62 -73.45 -43.40
N LEU A 483 -4.45 -73.73 -44.40
CA LEU A 483 -5.56 -72.84 -44.79
C LEU A 483 -6.61 -72.69 -43.66
N SER A 484 -6.86 -73.76 -42.90
CA SER A 484 -7.70 -73.72 -41.70
C SER A 484 -7.11 -72.82 -40.60
N GLU A 485 -5.79 -72.89 -40.37
CA GLU A 485 -5.06 -72.03 -39.44
C GLU A 485 -5.13 -70.55 -39.86
N VAL A 486 -4.91 -70.25 -41.15
CA VAL A 486 -5.10 -68.90 -41.73
C VAL A 486 -6.52 -68.37 -41.47
N ARG A 487 -7.55 -69.17 -41.76
CA ARG A 487 -8.95 -68.79 -41.55
C ARG A 487 -9.25 -68.52 -40.08
N THR A 488 -8.71 -69.33 -39.18
CA THR A 488 -8.91 -69.20 -37.73
C THR A 488 -8.19 -67.97 -37.18
N GLY A 489 -6.95 -67.74 -37.61
CA GLY A 489 -6.18 -66.55 -37.24
C GLY A 489 -6.83 -65.26 -37.75
N ALA A 490 -7.33 -65.23 -39.00
CA ALA A 490 -8.03 -64.08 -39.56
C ALA A 490 -9.34 -63.77 -38.80
N ARG A 491 -10.11 -64.79 -38.41
CA ARG A 491 -11.29 -64.61 -37.55
C ARG A 491 -10.94 -64.06 -36.17
N SER A 492 -9.83 -64.51 -35.60
CA SER A 492 -9.34 -64.05 -34.30
C SER A 492 -8.88 -62.58 -34.36
N ALA A 493 -8.14 -62.20 -35.40
CA ALA A 493 -7.74 -60.80 -35.63
C ALA A 493 -8.96 -59.88 -35.82
N LEU A 494 -9.98 -60.32 -36.56
CA LEU A 494 -11.22 -59.54 -36.72
C LEU A 494 -11.99 -59.38 -35.41
N ALA A 495 -12.01 -60.42 -34.57
CA ALA A 495 -12.61 -60.35 -33.24
C ALA A 495 -11.86 -59.36 -32.33
N GLU A 496 -10.52 -59.34 -32.41
CA GLU A 496 -9.69 -58.42 -31.63
C GLU A 496 -9.85 -56.96 -32.08
N VAL A 497 -9.95 -56.69 -33.39
CA VAL A 497 -10.30 -55.36 -33.91
C VAL A 497 -11.66 -54.91 -33.39
N ARG A 498 -12.68 -55.78 -33.45
CA ARG A 498 -14.03 -55.47 -32.94
C ARG A 498 -14.00 -55.17 -31.44
N ARG A 499 -13.24 -55.94 -30.66
CA ARG A 499 -13.05 -55.69 -29.23
C ARG A 499 -12.44 -54.32 -28.95
N ILE A 500 -11.38 -53.93 -29.68
CA ILE A 500 -10.73 -52.62 -29.54
C ILE A 500 -11.67 -51.47 -29.94
N VAL A 501 -12.48 -51.66 -30.99
CA VAL A 501 -13.49 -50.68 -31.42
C VAL A 501 -14.63 -50.56 -30.40
N ASP A 502 -15.15 -51.67 -29.89
CA ASP A 502 -16.20 -51.68 -28.86
C ASP A 502 -15.69 -51.04 -27.55
N ASP A 503 -14.40 -51.18 -27.22
CA ASP A 503 -13.76 -50.53 -26.08
C ASP A 503 -13.65 -48.99 -26.23
N LEU A 504 -13.66 -48.48 -27.47
CA LEU A 504 -13.65 -47.04 -27.77
C LEU A 504 -15.04 -46.38 -27.70
N GLY A 505 -16.10 -47.18 -27.61
CA GLY A 505 -17.50 -46.72 -27.55
C GLY A 505 -18.40 -47.49 -28.53
N SER A 506 -19.64 -47.80 -28.12
CA SER A 506 -20.63 -48.42 -28.99
C SER A 506 -21.45 -47.33 -29.68
N PRO A 507 -21.46 -47.21 -31.02
CA PRO A 507 -22.26 -46.20 -31.73
C PRO A 507 -23.76 -46.28 -31.41
N ALA A 508 -24.25 -47.50 -31.10
CA ALA A 508 -25.63 -47.70 -30.70
C ALA A 508 -25.94 -47.09 -29.32
N LEU A 509 -24.96 -47.02 -28.42
CA LEU A 509 -25.10 -46.34 -27.14
C LEU A 509 -25.20 -44.84 -27.34
N ASP A 510 -24.32 -44.27 -28.17
CA ASP A 510 -24.24 -42.84 -28.44
C ASP A 510 -25.48 -42.29 -29.18
N GLU A 511 -26.08 -43.08 -30.07
CA GLU A 511 -27.22 -42.65 -30.89
C GLU A 511 -28.60 -42.95 -30.28
N GLN A 512 -28.72 -44.01 -29.48
CA GLN A 512 -30.02 -44.59 -29.10
C GLN A 512 -30.18 -44.80 -27.58
N GLY A 513 -29.13 -44.56 -26.80
CA GLY A 513 -29.12 -44.70 -25.34
C GLY A 513 -29.01 -46.15 -24.85
N LEU A 514 -28.74 -46.29 -23.55
CA LEU A 514 -28.39 -47.56 -22.89
C LEU A 514 -29.39 -48.70 -23.14
N VAL A 515 -30.69 -48.43 -22.97
CA VAL A 515 -31.74 -49.45 -23.10
C VAL A 515 -31.83 -49.99 -24.53
N ALA A 516 -31.76 -49.11 -25.53
CA ALA A 516 -31.82 -49.53 -26.93
C ALA A 516 -30.58 -50.31 -27.33
N ALA A 517 -29.39 -49.85 -26.92
CA ALA A 517 -28.12 -50.53 -27.18
C ALA A 517 -28.10 -51.94 -26.58
N LEU A 518 -28.59 -52.12 -25.36
CA LEU A 518 -28.70 -53.43 -24.72
C LEU A 518 -29.76 -54.32 -25.37
N ARG A 519 -30.87 -53.76 -25.85
CA ARG A 519 -31.88 -54.52 -26.59
C ARG A 519 -31.31 -55.08 -27.89
N ILE A 520 -30.53 -54.27 -28.61
CA ILE A 520 -29.82 -54.72 -29.83
C ILE A 520 -28.83 -55.82 -29.48
N ARG A 521 -28.01 -55.64 -28.43
CA ARG A 521 -27.01 -56.63 -28.03
C ARG A 521 -27.64 -57.95 -27.58
N ALA A 522 -28.69 -57.89 -26.77
CA ALA A 522 -29.49 -59.05 -26.37
C ALA A 522 -30.06 -59.80 -27.59
N GLY A 523 -30.60 -59.07 -28.57
CA GLY A 523 -31.15 -59.64 -29.80
C GLY A 523 -30.12 -60.36 -30.68
N GLN A 524 -28.84 -60.01 -30.59
CA GLN A 524 -27.75 -60.68 -31.32
C GLN A 524 -27.32 -62.01 -30.66
N LEU A 525 -27.64 -62.22 -29.38
CA LEU A 525 -27.24 -63.38 -28.60
C LEU A 525 -28.40 -64.36 -28.45
N GLN A 526 -28.72 -65.06 -29.54
CA GLN A 526 -29.79 -66.07 -29.58
C GLN A 526 -29.29 -67.51 -29.45
N ARG A 527 -27.97 -67.71 -29.44
CA ARG A 527 -27.33 -69.02 -29.33
C ARG A 527 -26.13 -68.96 -28.40
N ARG A 528 -25.91 -70.08 -27.70
CA ARG A 528 -24.73 -70.34 -26.88
C ARG A 528 -23.51 -70.69 -27.74
N ALA A 529 -22.34 -70.74 -27.11
CA ALA A 529 -21.10 -71.16 -27.76
C ALA A 529 -21.16 -72.60 -28.35
N ASP A 530 -21.99 -73.48 -27.77
CA ASP A 530 -22.23 -74.85 -28.24
C ASP A 530 -23.35 -74.95 -29.32
N GLY A 531 -23.92 -73.82 -29.74
CA GLY A 531 -24.94 -73.74 -30.78
C GLY A 531 -26.39 -73.95 -30.32
N GLN A 532 -26.61 -74.26 -29.04
CA GLN A 532 -27.95 -74.42 -28.45
C GLN A 532 -28.66 -73.05 -28.33
N PRO A 533 -30.02 -73.02 -28.35
CA PRO A 533 -30.79 -71.78 -28.19
C PRO A 533 -30.52 -71.10 -26.84
N LEU A 534 -30.55 -69.76 -26.83
CA LEU A 534 -30.51 -68.93 -25.63
C LEU A 534 -31.64 -67.90 -25.70
N HIS A 535 -32.53 -67.92 -24.70
CA HIS A 535 -33.61 -66.94 -24.58
C HIS A 535 -33.17 -65.75 -23.73
N THR A 536 -32.96 -64.61 -24.39
CA THR A 536 -32.55 -63.35 -23.73
C THR A 536 -33.76 -62.43 -23.55
N THR A 537 -34.02 -62.01 -22.32
CA THR A 537 -35.08 -61.05 -21.97
C THR A 537 -34.47 -59.78 -21.39
N LEU A 538 -34.94 -58.61 -21.84
CA LEU A 538 -34.55 -57.30 -21.29
C LEU A 538 -35.77 -56.66 -20.63
N GLU A 539 -35.70 -56.47 -19.32
CA GLU A 539 -36.68 -55.76 -18.51
C GLU A 539 -36.06 -54.42 -18.10
N ALA A 540 -36.52 -53.31 -18.69
CA ALA A 540 -35.97 -52.00 -18.38
C ALA A 540 -37.09 -51.03 -17.98
N ALA A 541 -36.92 -50.38 -16.83
CA ALA A 541 -37.71 -49.21 -16.46
C ALA A 541 -37.34 -48.00 -17.34
N GLU A 542 -38.16 -46.96 -17.31
CA GLU A 542 -37.81 -45.67 -17.89
C GLU A 542 -36.66 -45.06 -17.07
N LEU A 543 -35.53 -44.77 -17.72
CA LEU A 543 -34.32 -44.29 -17.04
C LEU A 543 -34.23 -42.76 -17.12
N PRO A 544 -33.70 -42.08 -16.08
CA PRO A 544 -33.39 -40.65 -16.16
C PRO A 544 -32.23 -40.39 -17.12
N ALA A 545 -31.96 -39.12 -17.43
CA ALA A 545 -30.74 -38.76 -18.16
C ALA A 545 -29.51 -39.12 -17.31
N LEU A 546 -28.73 -40.09 -17.79
CA LEU A 546 -27.54 -40.59 -17.11
C LEU A 546 -26.28 -39.89 -17.66
N PRO A 547 -25.23 -39.69 -16.84
CA PRO A 547 -23.93 -39.28 -17.34
C PRO A 547 -23.39 -40.31 -18.36
N PRO A 548 -22.76 -39.88 -19.47
CA PRO A 548 -22.27 -40.80 -20.50
C PRO A 548 -21.33 -41.90 -19.97
N ALA A 549 -20.52 -41.57 -18.97
CA ALA A 549 -19.63 -42.53 -18.31
C ALA A 549 -20.39 -43.66 -17.58
N VAL A 550 -21.56 -43.34 -16.98
CA VAL A 550 -22.42 -44.32 -16.32
C VAL A 550 -23.10 -45.22 -17.35
N GLU A 551 -23.64 -44.64 -18.43
CA GLU A 551 -24.24 -45.41 -19.53
C GLU A 551 -23.23 -46.39 -20.15
N GLN A 552 -22.01 -45.91 -20.43
CA GLN A 552 -20.96 -46.72 -21.03
C GLN A 552 -20.51 -47.86 -20.11
N ALA A 553 -20.30 -47.59 -18.82
CA ALA A 553 -19.89 -48.62 -17.87
C ALA A 553 -20.95 -49.72 -17.74
N VAL A 554 -22.22 -49.35 -17.57
CA VAL A 554 -23.34 -50.30 -17.42
C VAL A 554 -23.54 -51.11 -18.69
N TYR A 555 -23.47 -50.48 -19.86
CA TYR A 555 -23.52 -51.18 -21.15
C TYR A 555 -22.42 -52.26 -21.26
N ARG A 556 -21.18 -51.91 -20.89
CA ARG A 556 -20.05 -52.84 -20.95
C ARG A 556 -20.18 -53.99 -19.96
N ILE A 557 -20.61 -53.70 -18.73
CA ILE A 557 -20.82 -54.73 -17.70
C ILE A 557 -21.90 -55.71 -18.16
N ALA A 558 -23.05 -55.22 -18.62
CA ALA A 558 -24.12 -56.09 -19.11
C ALA A 558 -23.68 -56.90 -20.34
N THR A 559 -22.88 -56.31 -21.24
CA THR A 559 -22.34 -57.01 -22.41
C THR A 559 -21.34 -58.11 -22.04
N GLU A 560 -20.45 -57.85 -21.09
CA GLU A 560 -19.50 -58.84 -20.58
C GLU A 560 -20.24 -59.96 -19.83
N ALA A 561 -21.22 -59.62 -19.00
CA ALA A 561 -22.07 -60.59 -18.31
C ALA A 561 -22.81 -61.50 -19.31
N LEU A 562 -23.44 -60.94 -20.35
CA LEU A 562 -24.08 -61.71 -21.42
C LEU A 562 -23.08 -62.59 -22.18
N THR A 563 -21.86 -62.11 -22.40
CA THR A 563 -20.80 -62.90 -23.04
C THR A 563 -20.37 -64.07 -22.16
N ASN A 564 -20.27 -63.86 -20.84
CA ASN A 564 -19.99 -64.92 -19.88
C ASN A 564 -21.11 -65.97 -19.85
N VAL A 565 -22.37 -65.56 -19.94
CA VAL A 565 -23.50 -66.50 -20.07
C VAL A 565 -23.34 -67.39 -21.29
N VAL A 566 -23.07 -66.79 -22.47
CA VAL A 566 -22.90 -67.51 -23.74
C VAL A 566 -21.73 -68.50 -23.71
N ARG A 567 -20.65 -68.18 -23.00
CA ARG A 567 -19.43 -68.98 -22.95
C ARG A 567 -19.38 -70.00 -21.82
N HIS A 568 -19.98 -69.71 -20.66
CA HIS A 568 -19.68 -70.42 -19.41
C HIS A 568 -20.90 -70.96 -18.66
N SER A 569 -22.09 -70.36 -18.75
CA SER A 569 -23.21 -70.68 -17.83
C SER A 569 -23.89 -72.04 -18.09
N ARG A 570 -23.87 -72.52 -19.33
CA ARG A 570 -24.80 -73.55 -19.81
C ARG A 570 -26.29 -73.26 -19.53
N ALA A 571 -26.67 -71.99 -19.37
CA ALA A 571 -28.06 -71.53 -19.25
C ALA A 571 -28.81 -71.67 -20.57
N ASP A 572 -30.14 -71.83 -20.53
CA ASP A 572 -31.02 -71.72 -21.71
C ASP A 572 -31.80 -70.39 -21.71
N SER A 573 -31.77 -69.65 -20.60
CA SER A 573 -32.38 -68.34 -20.45
C SER A 573 -31.50 -67.37 -19.65
N VAL A 574 -31.52 -66.10 -20.06
CA VAL A 574 -30.88 -64.99 -19.35
C VAL A 574 -31.80 -63.77 -19.35
N VAL A 575 -31.88 -63.10 -18.20
CA VAL A 575 -32.67 -61.89 -17.98
C VAL A 575 -31.73 -60.74 -17.62
N VAL A 576 -31.85 -59.63 -18.34
CA VAL A 576 -31.20 -58.36 -18.01
C VAL A 576 -32.25 -57.42 -17.44
N ARG A 577 -32.05 -56.95 -16.21
CA ARG A 577 -32.93 -55.97 -15.54
C ARG A 577 -32.23 -54.64 -15.37
N LEU A 578 -32.90 -53.56 -15.74
CA LEU A 578 -32.47 -52.19 -15.49
C LEU A 578 -33.55 -51.42 -14.75
N GLY A 579 -33.17 -50.78 -13.65
CA GLY A 579 -34.04 -49.91 -12.86
C GLY A 579 -33.24 -48.82 -12.16
N HIS A 580 -33.91 -47.88 -11.52
CA HIS A 580 -33.26 -46.85 -10.69
C HIS A 580 -34.17 -46.49 -9.50
N ASP A 581 -33.58 -45.97 -8.42
CA ASP A 581 -34.32 -45.39 -7.29
C ASP A 581 -34.22 -43.86 -7.23
N GLY A 582 -33.52 -43.26 -8.19
CA GLY A 582 -33.30 -41.81 -8.33
C GLY A 582 -31.87 -41.42 -7.99
N ALA A 583 -31.26 -42.03 -6.97
CA ALA A 583 -29.87 -41.78 -6.59
C ALA A 583 -28.92 -42.81 -7.22
N GLU A 584 -29.37 -44.06 -7.37
CA GLU A 584 -28.61 -45.15 -7.95
C GLU A 584 -29.37 -45.80 -9.11
N LEU A 585 -28.61 -46.20 -10.12
CA LEU A 585 -29.02 -47.09 -11.20
C LEU A 585 -28.66 -48.54 -10.79
N HIS A 586 -29.61 -49.44 -10.95
CA HIS A 586 -29.52 -50.86 -10.67
C HIS A 586 -29.50 -51.64 -12.00
N CYS A 587 -28.48 -52.48 -12.20
CA CYS A 587 -28.36 -53.38 -13.34
C CYS A 587 -28.15 -54.80 -12.85
N GLU A 588 -29.03 -55.71 -13.26
CA GLU A 588 -28.91 -57.14 -12.95
C GLU A 588 -28.85 -57.97 -14.22
N VAL A 589 -27.96 -58.97 -14.26
CA VAL A 589 -27.94 -60.01 -15.29
C VAL A 589 -28.04 -61.35 -14.58
N LEU A 590 -29.08 -62.10 -14.88
CA LEU A 590 -29.44 -63.35 -14.21
C LEU A 590 -29.58 -64.46 -15.24
N ASP A 591 -28.87 -65.56 -15.05
CA ASP A 591 -28.98 -66.76 -15.89
C ASP A 591 -29.48 -67.97 -15.09
N ASN A 592 -29.99 -68.98 -15.79
CA ASN A 592 -30.46 -70.22 -15.17
C ASN A 592 -29.49 -71.41 -15.32
N GLY A 593 -28.22 -71.11 -15.53
CA GLY A 593 -27.16 -72.10 -15.72
C GLY A 593 -26.71 -72.76 -14.42
N ALA A 594 -26.11 -73.95 -14.51
CA ALA A 594 -25.57 -74.65 -13.36
C ALA A 594 -24.05 -74.44 -13.24
N SER A 595 -23.59 -73.90 -12.10
CA SER A 595 -22.17 -73.92 -11.72
C SER A 595 -21.83 -75.33 -11.21
N THR A 596 -21.02 -76.07 -11.98
CA THR A 596 -20.65 -77.47 -11.66
C THR A 596 -19.21 -77.60 -11.14
N GLU A 597 -18.51 -76.48 -10.93
CA GLU A 597 -17.10 -76.41 -10.52
C GLU A 597 -16.90 -75.35 -9.42
N ASP A 598 -15.76 -75.39 -8.71
CA ASP A 598 -15.31 -74.35 -7.78
C ASP A 598 -15.25 -72.99 -8.49
N TRP A 599 -16.32 -72.20 -8.36
CA TRP A 599 -16.44 -70.91 -9.03
C TRP A 599 -15.36 -69.92 -8.55
N ARG A 600 -14.63 -69.33 -9.49
CA ARG A 600 -13.62 -68.30 -9.23
C ARG A 600 -13.78 -67.14 -10.22
N PRO A 601 -13.62 -65.88 -9.75
CA PRO A 601 -13.65 -64.72 -10.64
C PRO A 601 -12.56 -64.80 -11.72
N GLY A 602 -12.96 -64.78 -12.99
CA GLY A 602 -12.06 -64.61 -14.12
C GLY A 602 -11.72 -63.14 -14.39
N VAL A 603 -10.83 -62.89 -15.35
CA VAL A 603 -10.35 -61.54 -15.69
C VAL A 603 -11.50 -60.58 -16.07
N GLY A 604 -12.52 -61.08 -16.77
CA GLY A 604 -13.71 -60.28 -17.12
C GLY A 604 -14.50 -59.81 -15.91
N ILE A 605 -14.57 -60.61 -14.84
CA ILE A 605 -15.28 -60.27 -13.60
C ILE A 605 -14.51 -59.21 -12.80
N VAL A 606 -13.19 -59.33 -12.72
CA VAL A 606 -12.33 -58.32 -12.10
C VAL A 606 -12.49 -56.96 -12.79
N GLY A 607 -12.45 -56.94 -14.13
CA GLY A 607 -12.63 -55.70 -14.89
C GLY A 607 -14.03 -55.08 -14.75
N MET A 608 -15.08 -55.89 -14.53
CA MET A 608 -16.41 -55.38 -14.17
C MET A 608 -16.42 -54.72 -12.79
N GLN A 609 -15.77 -55.32 -11.79
CA GLN A 609 -15.70 -54.76 -10.44
C GLN A 609 -14.90 -53.46 -10.36
N GLU A 610 -13.74 -53.40 -11.02
CA GLU A 610 -12.90 -52.19 -11.08
C GLU A 610 -13.67 -51.01 -11.67
N ARG A 611 -14.35 -51.22 -12.81
CA ARG A 611 -15.12 -50.17 -13.50
C ARG A 611 -16.29 -49.63 -12.68
N VAL A 612 -16.97 -50.50 -11.93
CA VAL A 612 -18.04 -50.05 -11.03
C VAL A 612 -17.46 -49.24 -9.86
N THR A 613 -16.31 -49.65 -9.34
CA THR A 613 -15.62 -48.95 -8.25
C THR A 613 -15.15 -47.57 -8.67
N GLU A 614 -14.66 -47.41 -9.91
CA GLU A 614 -14.26 -46.10 -10.47
C GLU A 614 -15.40 -45.08 -10.52
N LEU A 615 -16.65 -45.56 -10.65
CA LEU A 615 -17.85 -44.72 -10.64
C LEU A 615 -18.45 -44.55 -9.23
N GLY A 616 -17.79 -45.05 -8.18
CA GLY A 616 -18.28 -45.01 -6.81
C GLY A 616 -19.44 -45.97 -6.53
N GLY A 617 -19.61 -47.01 -7.38
CA GLY A 617 -20.66 -48.02 -7.24
C GLY A 617 -20.22 -49.31 -6.54
N ALA A 618 -21.12 -50.31 -6.52
CA ALA A 618 -20.87 -51.65 -6.00
C ALA A 618 -21.28 -52.75 -7.00
N CYS A 619 -20.48 -53.82 -7.08
CA CYS A 619 -20.68 -54.95 -7.98
C CYS A 619 -20.63 -56.28 -7.22
N GLU A 620 -21.70 -57.05 -7.32
CA GLU A 620 -21.84 -58.41 -6.77
C GLU A 620 -21.95 -59.41 -7.93
N VAL A 621 -21.08 -60.41 -7.95
CA VAL A 621 -21.09 -61.46 -8.98
C VAL A 621 -20.90 -62.81 -8.31
N GLY A 622 -21.71 -63.80 -8.68
CA GLY A 622 -21.55 -65.14 -8.14
C GLY A 622 -22.62 -66.13 -8.59
N PRO A 623 -22.50 -67.40 -8.17
CA PRO A 623 -23.58 -68.36 -8.28
C PRO A 623 -24.71 -68.00 -7.31
N GLY A 624 -25.95 -68.24 -7.72
CA GLY A 624 -27.16 -68.04 -6.93
C GLY A 624 -28.06 -69.29 -6.98
N PRO A 625 -29.14 -69.32 -6.16
CA PRO A 625 -30.02 -70.49 -6.03
C PRO A 625 -30.76 -70.90 -7.31
N GLY A 626 -30.79 -70.01 -8.32
CA GLY A 626 -31.39 -70.27 -9.63
C GLY A 626 -30.42 -70.22 -10.82
N GLY A 627 -29.12 -70.04 -10.58
CA GLY A 627 -28.09 -69.89 -11.61
C GLY A 627 -27.13 -68.71 -11.36
N GLY A 628 -26.39 -68.24 -12.36
CA GLY A 628 -25.44 -67.14 -12.20
C GLY A 628 -26.11 -65.76 -12.05
N HIS A 629 -25.48 -64.86 -11.30
CA HIS A 629 -25.92 -63.46 -11.21
C HIS A 629 -24.76 -62.46 -11.27
N VAL A 630 -25.05 -61.31 -11.88
CA VAL A 630 -24.27 -60.07 -11.82
C VAL A 630 -25.22 -58.97 -11.39
N ARG A 631 -24.97 -58.31 -10.26
CA ARG A 631 -25.74 -57.15 -9.78
C ARG A 631 -24.83 -55.96 -9.59
N VAL A 632 -25.21 -54.83 -10.17
CA VAL A 632 -24.44 -53.59 -10.14
C VAL A 632 -25.31 -52.43 -9.71
N ARG A 633 -24.74 -51.59 -8.84
CA ARG A 633 -25.34 -50.32 -8.38
C ARG A 633 -24.35 -49.20 -8.62
N VAL A 634 -24.77 -48.15 -9.34
CA VAL A 634 -23.94 -46.99 -9.67
C VAL A 634 -24.71 -45.68 -9.48
N PRO A 635 -24.08 -44.61 -8.96
CA PRO A 635 -24.74 -43.30 -8.82
C PRO A 635 -25.26 -42.74 -10.14
N THR A 636 -26.44 -42.13 -10.12
CA THR A 636 -27.04 -41.44 -11.28
C THR A 636 -26.42 -40.06 -11.54
N ALA A 637 -25.66 -39.52 -10.58
CA ALA A 637 -24.88 -38.28 -10.71
C ALA A 637 -23.43 -38.51 -10.25
N LEU A 638 -22.47 -38.00 -11.01
CA LEU A 638 -21.05 -38.00 -10.64
C LEU A 638 -20.73 -36.71 -9.89
N ALA A 639 -19.99 -36.81 -8.79
CA ALA A 639 -19.62 -35.70 -7.91
C ALA A 639 -18.50 -34.81 -8.48
#